data_AF-A0A928CT54-F1
#
_entry.id   AF-A0A928CT54-F1
#
_cell.length_a   1.000
_cell.length_b   1.000
_cell.length_c   1.000
_cell.angle_alpha   90.00
_cell.angle_beta   90.00
_cell.angle_gamma   90.00
#
_symmetry.space_group_name_H-M   'P 1'
#
loop_
_entity.id
_entity.type
_entity.pdbx_description
1 polymer ?
#
loop_
_entity_poly.entity_id
_entity_poly.type
_entity_poly.pdbx_seq_one_letter_code
_entity_poly.pdbx_strand_id
1 'polypeptide(L)'
;MKIILFAAAAFLAGTLTGAEFFVSPSGQDTADGRSEKTPFKTIRQGMNAIQAGDTLTILPGKYHEAVRKVLDGDPARKTVIRAKYPGTVLIHSDLPLKDFKVHDQEKGIYVTACEAAPEAVFEHDTFTLYERADKSFLTKPLPEPGRYHYDAAAKLIYLRTTDARPPEKHVIARSVFPADGFAVVPGKSGKVVNVEIDGLTVRGFMTGKVSFQFASWGVLINNAENCLIRRCTAVLNCGGISMNKATRSRIESCTALGNGTLRQVSGGNIIIWSGIDSVIDNCFSFRSRTYGIRFYGANTNDTISRSVSIEDERGHIWIKPSDPKCLVSQVFSPGMVACKNSEHSVFYVNDYDRKGVNGKTSLAFGREIIQSYPDSFADLTAFDFRLTKGSKFKQGFAGQNFCYLAPDGDDANDGLSRKTPRKTLKGVPAGAAVYLLPGKYPDGITVTQNGITLAGYGQNAPAVITGRIKVTADQVTLRKLGIVTGGDAVTCSGSGLRIENCGFAKAGTAVKSDKPVTISHCAFAPDVKKVVDAPDSVIRLSILNQAPGSAVLFGNAYPDQPAPQDPAGIRLTAKFSNAPQGDFTLKNESDFKGQAADGTLIGPVFYLFEPQSNSYFNLKILPASSKEVSLQFETDAVLKNSNVNFREPGGKWRTSMDRTASVQLSFVSLDNLKPDTQYECFAISNRRNRYVLGNHYLPAKINYKKPGKNRSGTVKFTTPAADRAPQTFHVSVKGDNRNPGTADKPLLDISSAALKTAPGDTVVIHEGVYRESILVPVSGTPDKPITYCGAPGETVWFDGNNRQLCRAFGAFGKKHLRFDSFRLKTFGTALINASGLFIFFGCEDIAVSRVFYDGRSPGYSPALLHIRNSKDISLKNSVEINSMGSIACIDSTGVVLEHNILKMASIWPLFAMGKEDHSIRFAYNIVTDNLRAKTSEPLLKMTHPKLVDEFSNLYFTRLPEEIRFIAGTHAGRKWTLAEYYRLAGKDGGSIFANPNFKAMPKMLTWKSMAERAVDMKKGLSFGHKVNDYEDGRDPKNSARFHVWDFKDFFADPVRKAPDGNIIGLEPEAFKGFSDLSKTEGEWRTFK
;
A
#
# COMPACT_ATOMS: atom_id res chain seq x y z
N MET A 1 40.11 -68.08 -39.74
CA MET A 1 41.17 -67.06 -39.47
C MET A 1 40.51 -65.69 -39.61
N LYS A 2 40.34 -64.82 -38.62
CA LYS A 2 40.83 -64.68 -37.24
C LYS A 2 39.65 -64.30 -36.32
N ILE A 3 39.79 -64.75 -35.09
CA ILE A 3 39.00 -64.50 -33.88
C ILE A 3 38.95 -63.00 -33.54
N ILE A 4 37.78 -62.47 -33.13
CA ILE A 4 37.71 -61.30 -32.24
C ILE A 4 36.68 -61.57 -31.12
N LEU A 5 37.19 -61.44 -29.90
CA LEU A 5 36.56 -61.64 -28.60
C LEU A 5 35.45 -60.62 -28.29
N PHE A 6 34.47 -61.12 -27.55
CA PHE A 6 33.58 -60.35 -26.67
C PHE A 6 34.37 -59.55 -25.62
N ALA A 7 34.07 -58.26 -25.50
CA ALA A 7 34.30 -57.47 -24.29
C ALA A 7 33.06 -56.63 -24.01
N ALA A 8 32.47 -56.86 -22.84
CA ALA A 8 31.29 -56.18 -22.33
C ALA A 8 31.57 -54.69 -22.08
N ALA A 9 30.84 -53.81 -22.77
CA ALA A 9 30.71 -52.41 -22.38
C ALA A 9 29.40 -52.27 -21.60
N ALA A 10 29.50 -52.33 -20.28
CA ALA A 10 28.45 -51.89 -19.37
C ALA A 10 28.20 -50.39 -19.61
N PHE A 11 27.12 -50.06 -20.30
CA PHE A 11 26.55 -48.71 -20.21
C PHE A 11 25.94 -48.60 -18.81
N LEU A 12 26.73 -48.07 -17.86
CA LEU A 12 26.18 -47.47 -16.66
C LEU A 12 25.18 -46.42 -17.11
N ALA A 13 23.89 -46.70 -16.94
CA ALA A 13 22.87 -45.69 -16.75
C ALA A 13 23.17 -45.00 -15.41
N GLY A 14 24.25 -44.19 -15.40
CA GLY A 14 24.49 -43.24 -14.32
C GLY A 14 23.32 -42.26 -14.35
N THR A 15 22.49 -42.29 -13.32
CA THR A 15 21.60 -41.19 -13.00
C THR A 15 22.48 -39.94 -12.87
N LEU A 16 22.55 -39.12 -13.92
CA LEU A 16 23.27 -37.83 -13.91
C LEU A 16 22.53 -36.90 -12.94
N THR A 17 22.89 -36.99 -11.66
CA THR A 17 22.49 -36.02 -10.64
C THR A 17 23.19 -34.71 -10.95
N GLY A 18 22.44 -33.60 -10.91
CA GLY A 18 23.02 -32.27 -11.09
C GLY A 18 24.06 -31.97 -10.00
N ALA A 19 25.00 -31.07 -10.32
CA ALA A 19 26.03 -30.63 -9.39
C ALA A 19 25.41 -29.85 -8.23
N GLU A 20 25.96 -29.97 -7.01
CA GLU A 20 25.61 -29.10 -5.88
C GLU A 20 26.74 -28.10 -5.58
N PHE A 21 26.37 -26.85 -5.35
CA PHE A 21 27.28 -25.77 -4.97
C PHE A 21 26.84 -25.10 -3.67
N PHE A 22 27.80 -24.53 -2.94
CA PHE A 22 27.61 -23.95 -1.61
C PHE A 22 28.08 -22.50 -1.56
N VAL A 23 27.33 -21.66 -0.84
CA VAL A 23 27.64 -20.25 -0.59
C VAL A 23 27.59 -19.98 0.92
N SER A 24 28.54 -19.21 1.44
CA SER A 24 28.63 -18.80 2.84
C SER A 24 29.21 -17.39 2.98
N PRO A 25 28.80 -16.55 3.95
CA PRO A 25 29.42 -15.24 4.15
C PRO A 25 30.92 -15.34 4.53
N SER A 26 31.33 -16.46 5.10
CA SER A 26 32.72 -16.79 5.44
C SER A 26 33.50 -17.47 4.31
N GLY A 27 32.88 -17.71 3.16
CA GLY A 27 33.48 -18.37 2.01
C GLY A 27 34.45 -17.48 1.22
N GLN A 28 34.92 -18.01 0.09
CA GLN A 28 35.79 -17.30 -0.87
C GLN A 28 35.32 -17.55 -2.30
N ASP A 29 35.16 -16.49 -3.10
CA ASP A 29 34.70 -16.63 -4.50
C ASP A 29 35.73 -17.30 -5.43
N THR A 30 36.96 -17.46 -4.97
CA THR A 30 38.03 -18.23 -5.63
C THR A 30 37.99 -19.72 -5.30
N ALA A 31 37.16 -20.16 -4.34
CA ALA A 31 36.97 -21.58 -4.04
C ALA A 31 36.19 -22.30 -5.15
N ASP A 32 36.11 -23.63 -5.08
CA ASP A 32 35.35 -24.43 -6.05
C ASP A 32 33.83 -24.43 -5.79
N GLY A 33 33.41 -24.03 -4.59
CA GLY A 33 32.03 -24.05 -4.15
C GLY A 33 31.43 -25.44 -4.00
N ARG A 34 32.22 -26.53 -4.04
CA ARG A 34 31.72 -27.91 -4.12
C ARG A 34 31.38 -28.53 -2.77
N SER A 35 31.68 -27.84 -1.67
CA SER A 35 31.37 -28.30 -0.31
C SER A 35 31.12 -27.14 0.65
N GLU A 36 30.52 -27.41 1.81
CA GLU A 36 30.38 -26.42 2.90
C GLU A 36 31.72 -25.94 3.48
N LYS A 37 32.82 -26.68 3.25
CA LYS A 37 34.17 -26.30 3.68
C LYS A 37 34.89 -25.38 2.69
N THR A 38 34.50 -25.43 1.41
CA THR A 38 35.03 -24.61 0.32
C THR A 38 33.93 -23.81 -0.39
N PRO A 39 33.02 -23.13 0.34
CA PRO A 39 31.90 -22.45 -0.28
C PRO A 39 32.36 -21.15 -0.97
N PHE A 40 31.61 -20.73 -1.99
CA PHE A 40 31.70 -19.37 -2.50
C PHE A 40 31.32 -18.36 -1.42
N LYS A 41 31.82 -17.12 -1.54
CA LYS A 41 31.48 -16.03 -0.62
C LYS A 41 30.15 -15.38 -0.98
N THR A 42 29.91 -15.15 -2.26
CA THR A 42 28.75 -14.43 -2.77
C THR A 42 27.74 -15.36 -3.41
N ILE A 43 26.46 -15.02 -3.27
CA ILE A 43 25.38 -15.74 -3.93
C ILE A 43 25.51 -15.57 -5.44
N ARG A 44 25.92 -14.38 -5.92
CA ARG A 44 26.23 -14.14 -7.34
C ARG A 44 27.20 -15.16 -7.90
N GLN A 45 28.30 -15.45 -7.20
CA GLN A 45 29.27 -16.43 -7.70
C GLN A 45 28.69 -17.85 -7.73
N GLY A 46 27.96 -18.26 -6.69
CA GLY A 46 27.24 -19.54 -6.71
C GLY A 46 26.23 -19.63 -7.84
N MET A 47 25.47 -18.57 -8.10
CA MET A 47 24.53 -18.50 -9.21
C MET A 47 25.24 -18.53 -10.58
N ASN A 48 26.44 -17.98 -10.70
CA ASN A 48 27.23 -18.08 -11.93
C ASN A 48 27.67 -19.52 -12.20
N ALA A 49 28.01 -20.28 -11.16
CA ALA A 49 28.48 -21.66 -11.26
C ALA A 49 27.39 -22.67 -11.66
N ILE A 50 26.14 -22.46 -11.24
CA ILE A 50 25.06 -23.42 -11.54
C ILE A 50 24.59 -23.39 -13.00
N GLN A 51 24.27 -24.58 -13.51
CA GLN A 51 23.57 -24.83 -14.76
C GLN A 51 22.18 -25.43 -14.49
N ALA A 52 21.40 -25.66 -15.56
CA ALA A 52 20.08 -26.27 -15.42
C ALA A 52 20.20 -27.72 -14.92
N GLY A 53 19.46 -28.04 -13.86
CA GLY A 53 19.48 -29.32 -13.15
C GLY A 53 20.34 -29.34 -11.89
N ASP A 54 21.14 -28.29 -11.64
CA ASP A 54 22.02 -28.19 -10.48
C ASP A 54 21.29 -27.70 -9.21
N THR A 55 21.96 -27.83 -8.07
CA THR A 55 21.53 -27.29 -6.77
C THR A 55 22.50 -26.21 -6.27
N LEU A 56 21.96 -25.10 -5.78
CA LEU A 56 22.68 -24.11 -4.98
C LEU A 56 22.15 -24.12 -3.55
N THR A 57 23.01 -24.47 -2.59
CA THR A 57 22.72 -24.45 -1.15
C THR A 57 23.41 -23.26 -0.49
N ILE A 58 22.61 -22.34 0.06
CA ILE A 58 23.09 -21.10 0.67
C ILE A 58 23.08 -21.27 2.19
N LEU A 59 24.24 -21.09 2.82
CA LEU A 59 24.41 -21.21 4.27
C LEU A 59 23.90 -19.97 5.02
N PRO A 60 23.54 -20.10 6.31
CA PRO A 60 23.04 -19.00 7.13
C PRO A 60 23.91 -17.74 7.06
N GLY A 61 23.27 -16.58 6.93
CA GLY A 61 24.03 -15.33 6.80
C GLY A 61 23.26 -14.14 6.25
N LYS A 62 23.91 -12.97 6.37
CA LYS A 62 23.50 -11.71 5.73
C LYS A 62 24.35 -11.52 4.46
N TYR A 63 23.68 -11.31 3.32
CA TYR A 63 24.29 -11.12 2.01
C TYR A 63 23.84 -9.77 1.43
N HIS A 64 24.75 -8.81 1.39
CA HIS A 64 24.49 -7.46 0.87
C HIS A 64 24.78 -7.42 -0.63
N GLU A 65 23.86 -7.97 -1.44
CA GLU A 65 23.99 -8.03 -2.89
C GLU A 65 22.63 -8.14 -3.58
N ALA A 66 22.54 -7.67 -4.83
CA ALA A 66 21.43 -7.94 -5.74
C ALA A 66 21.77 -9.12 -6.65
N VAL A 67 20.93 -10.15 -6.70
CA VAL A 67 21.20 -11.40 -7.43
C VAL A 67 20.29 -11.52 -8.64
N ARG A 68 20.90 -11.72 -9.82
CA ARG A 68 20.17 -11.97 -11.06
C ARG A 68 20.86 -13.05 -11.88
N LYS A 69 20.10 -14.07 -12.29
CA LYS A 69 20.58 -15.16 -13.16
C LYS A 69 19.73 -15.25 -14.42
N VAL A 70 20.42 -15.37 -15.56
CA VAL A 70 19.83 -15.84 -16.82
C VAL A 70 19.93 -17.36 -16.84
N LEU A 71 18.79 -18.05 -16.84
CA LEU A 71 18.70 -19.50 -16.80
C LEU A 71 17.40 -19.97 -17.45
N ASP A 72 17.47 -20.71 -18.55
CA ASP A 72 16.29 -21.26 -19.21
C ASP A 72 15.67 -22.45 -18.44
N GLY A 73 16.46 -23.14 -17.63
CA GLY A 73 16.03 -24.35 -16.92
C GLY A 73 15.99 -25.59 -17.83
N ASP A 74 15.47 -26.70 -17.31
CA ASP A 74 15.45 -27.99 -17.99
C ASP A 74 14.11 -28.71 -17.71
N PRO A 75 13.30 -29.06 -18.74
CA PRO A 75 12.02 -29.74 -18.56
C PRO A 75 12.10 -31.13 -17.90
N ALA A 76 13.25 -31.80 -17.97
CA ALA A 76 13.50 -33.12 -17.38
C ALA A 76 14.20 -33.05 -16.03
N ARG A 77 14.98 -31.98 -15.76
CA ARG A 77 15.79 -31.85 -14.54
C ARG A 77 15.47 -30.58 -13.76
N LYS A 78 15.17 -30.75 -12.47
CA LYS A 78 14.84 -29.64 -11.59
C LYS A 78 16.10 -28.92 -11.11
N THR A 79 16.15 -27.60 -11.25
CA THR A 79 17.19 -26.76 -10.62
C THR A 79 16.68 -26.30 -9.27
N VAL A 80 17.48 -26.43 -8.21
CA VAL A 80 17.08 -26.07 -6.84
C VAL A 80 17.99 -25.00 -6.28
N ILE A 81 17.42 -23.89 -5.82
CA ILE A 81 18.13 -22.84 -5.12
C ILE A 81 17.50 -22.74 -3.74
N ARG A 82 18.27 -23.07 -2.69
CA ARG A 82 17.71 -23.18 -1.34
C ARG A 82 18.61 -22.54 -0.29
N ALA A 83 17.99 -21.98 0.75
CA ALA A 83 18.66 -21.87 2.03
C ALA A 83 18.85 -23.27 2.62
N LYS A 84 20.03 -23.57 3.19
CA LYS A 84 20.25 -24.84 3.91
C LYS A 84 19.22 -25.03 5.01
N TYR A 85 18.94 -23.94 5.74
CA TYR A 85 17.88 -23.86 6.72
C TYR A 85 16.92 -22.72 6.34
N PRO A 86 15.64 -23.00 6.01
CA PRO A 86 14.70 -21.97 5.55
C PRO A 86 14.63 -20.75 6.48
N GLY A 87 14.77 -19.57 5.87
CA GLY A 87 14.71 -18.25 6.48
C GLY A 87 15.89 -17.92 7.40
N THR A 88 17.05 -18.54 7.19
CA THR A 88 18.35 -18.16 7.78
C THR A 88 19.27 -17.41 6.81
N VAL A 89 18.81 -17.16 5.59
CA VAL A 89 19.52 -16.40 4.56
C VAL A 89 18.79 -15.08 4.36
N LEU A 90 19.45 -13.96 4.69
CA LEU A 90 18.95 -12.61 4.42
C LEU A 90 19.76 -11.99 3.28
N ILE A 91 19.10 -11.80 2.14
CA ILE A 91 19.60 -11.01 1.01
C ILE A 91 19.05 -9.60 1.20
N HIS A 92 19.90 -8.58 1.25
CA HIS A 92 19.43 -7.24 1.58
C HIS A 92 20.14 -6.13 0.78
N SER A 93 19.40 -5.03 0.61
CA SER A 93 19.89 -3.78 0.02
C SER A 93 19.96 -2.66 1.06
N ASP A 94 19.20 -2.77 2.15
CA ASP A 94 19.07 -1.70 3.14
C ASP A 94 20.34 -1.51 3.97
N LEU A 95 20.68 -0.23 4.19
CA LEU A 95 21.70 0.23 5.14
C LEU A 95 21.06 1.18 6.16
N PRO A 96 21.36 1.05 7.45
CA PRO A 96 20.76 1.89 8.49
C PRO A 96 21.20 3.35 8.38
N LEU A 97 20.29 4.28 8.69
CA LEU A 97 20.57 5.69 8.95
C LEU A 97 20.58 5.89 10.48
N LYS A 98 21.63 6.51 11.01
CA LYS A 98 21.88 6.66 12.46
C LYS A 98 22.31 8.09 12.79
N ASP A 99 22.55 8.37 14.07
CA ASP A 99 23.19 9.61 14.53
C ASP A 99 22.49 10.90 14.08
N PHE A 100 21.15 10.87 14.08
CA PHE A 100 20.33 12.01 13.71
C PHE A 100 20.53 13.20 14.64
N LYS A 101 20.60 14.39 14.04
CA LYS A 101 20.60 15.68 14.73
C LYS A 101 19.32 16.44 14.41
N VAL A 102 18.87 17.30 15.32
CA VAL A 102 17.77 18.22 15.05
C VAL A 102 18.24 19.25 14.02
N HIS A 103 17.48 19.43 12.94
CA HIS A 103 17.68 20.51 11.97
C HIS A 103 16.73 21.68 12.25
N ASP A 104 15.46 21.38 12.47
CA ASP A 104 14.41 22.36 12.82
C ASP A 104 13.41 21.69 13.77
N GLN A 105 13.42 22.11 15.03
CA GLN A 105 12.61 21.50 16.09
C GLN A 105 11.11 21.77 15.90
N GLU A 106 10.73 22.97 15.45
CA GLU A 106 9.32 23.37 15.30
C GLU A 106 8.65 22.65 14.14
N LYS A 107 9.42 22.31 13.11
CA LYS A 107 8.98 21.52 11.96
C LYS A 107 9.19 20.03 12.15
N GLY A 108 9.93 19.60 13.18
CA GLY A 108 10.30 18.21 13.41
C GLY A 108 11.19 17.63 12.31
N ILE A 109 12.11 18.43 11.77
CA ILE A 109 13.06 17.99 10.74
C ILE A 109 14.37 17.58 11.41
N TYR A 110 14.86 16.41 11.05
CA TYR A 110 16.11 15.83 11.51
C TYR A 110 17.06 15.59 10.35
N VAL A 111 18.36 15.59 10.61
CA VAL A 111 19.40 15.46 9.60
C VAL A 111 20.46 14.44 10.02
N THR A 112 20.96 13.66 9.06
CA THR A 112 22.13 12.78 9.25
C THR A 112 22.97 12.66 7.97
N ALA A 113 24.18 12.13 8.11
CA ALA A 113 25.11 11.87 7.00
C ALA A 113 24.61 10.71 6.11
N CYS A 114 24.83 10.86 4.80
CA CYS A 114 24.49 9.87 3.79
C CYS A 114 25.42 10.02 2.56
N GLU A 115 26.45 9.19 2.50
CA GLU A 115 27.54 9.31 1.50
C GLU A 115 27.08 9.24 0.04
N ALA A 116 26.00 8.52 -0.24
CA ALA A 116 25.48 8.34 -1.58
C ALA A 116 23.95 8.52 -1.60
N ALA A 117 23.43 9.01 -2.72
CA ALA A 117 22.00 9.19 -2.89
C ALA A 117 21.23 7.89 -2.59
N PRO A 118 20.23 7.91 -1.70
CA PRO A 118 19.41 6.74 -1.43
C PRO A 118 18.47 6.47 -2.60
N GLU A 119 18.24 5.20 -2.93
CA GLU A 119 17.16 4.82 -3.84
C GLU A 119 15.79 5.07 -3.21
N ALA A 120 15.69 4.80 -1.90
CA ALA A 120 14.55 5.10 -1.06
C ALA A 120 14.95 5.16 0.41
N VAL A 121 14.09 5.74 1.24
CA VAL A 121 14.20 5.80 2.70
C VAL A 121 12.92 5.24 3.30
N PHE A 122 13.03 4.41 4.34
CA PHE A 122 11.89 3.74 4.96
C PHE A 122 12.15 3.43 6.43
N GLU A 123 11.05 3.27 7.17
CA GLU A 123 11.04 2.80 8.55
C GLU A 123 10.77 1.30 8.54
N HIS A 124 11.62 0.52 9.21
CA HIS A 124 11.37 -0.89 9.39
C HIS A 124 10.20 -1.14 10.35
N ASP A 125 10.16 -0.42 11.47
CA ASP A 125 9.22 -0.65 12.56
C ASP A 125 7.76 -0.40 12.17
N THR A 126 7.52 0.53 11.24
CA THR A 126 6.16 0.85 10.76
C THR A 126 5.84 0.26 9.39
N PHE A 127 6.83 -0.30 8.69
CA PHE A 127 6.78 -0.70 7.27
C PHE A 127 6.47 0.45 6.30
N THR A 128 6.90 1.66 6.63
CA THR A 128 6.50 2.86 5.90
C THR A 128 7.63 3.40 5.05
N LEU A 129 7.34 3.62 3.77
CA LEU A 129 8.22 4.28 2.81
C LEU A 129 8.08 5.80 2.92
N TYR A 130 9.19 6.52 3.10
CA TYR A 130 9.19 7.97 3.00
C TYR A 130 9.05 8.38 1.53
N GLU A 131 8.29 9.43 1.29
CA GLU A 131 8.27 10.08 -0.01
C GLU A 131 9.42 11.08 -0.09
N ARG A 132 10.05 11.14 -1.27
CA ARG A 132 11.09 12.12 -1.52
C ARG A 132 10.47 13.52 -1.58
N ALA A 133 11.24 14.52 -1.22
CA ALA A 133 10.90 15.93 -1.28
C ALA A 133 12.07 16.71 -1.86
N ASP A 134 11.76 17.85 -2.48
CA ASP A 134 12.80 18.79 -2.92
C ASP A 134 13.26 19.68 -1.76
N LYS A 135 14.12 20.65 -2.05
CA LYS A 135 14.72 21.54 -1.03
C LYS A 135 13.68 22.44 -0.34
N SER A 136 12.54 22.72 -0.99
CA SER A 136 11.47 23.53 -0.38
C SER A 136 10.89 22.89 0.89
N PHE A 137 11.02 21.58 1.02
CA PHE A 137 10.70 20.83 2.24
C PHE A 137 11.28 21.46 3.52
N LEU A 138 12.48 22.03 3.45
CA LEU A 138 13.16 22.64 4.58
C LEU A 138 12.58 24.01 4.96
N THR A 139 12.01 24.72 3.98
CA THR A 139 11.48 26.08 4.14
C THR A 139 9.97 26.12 4.35
N LYS A 140 9.25 25.03 4.05
CA LYS A 140 7.80 24.91 4.31
C LYS A 140 7.49 25.19 5.80
N PRO A 141 6.45 25.99 6.12
CA PRO A 141 6.05 26.27 7.51
C PRO A 141 5.72 25.03 8.34
N LEU A 142 5.10 24.01 7.73
CA LEU A 142 4.93 22.68 8.32
C LEU A 142 5.00 21.63 7.21
N PRO A 143 6.17 21.01 6.97
CA PRO A 143 6.31 20.01 5.93
C PRO A 143 5.65 18.70 6.35
N GLU A 144 5.05 17.94 5.42
CA GLU A 144 4.32 16.72 5.75
C GLU A 144 5.21 15.63 6.41
N PRO A 145 4.68 14.83 7.37
CA PRO A 145 5.39 13.67 7.89
C PRO A 145 5.73 12.63 6.81
N GLY A 146 6.72 11.77 7.07
CA GLY A 146 7.11 10.70 6.15
C GLY A 146 7.74 11.21 4.85
N ARG A 147 8.52 12.29 4.95
CA ARG A 147 9.18 12.96 3.83
C ARG A 147 10.68 13.06 4.05
N TYR A 148 11.47 13.01 2.98
CA TYR A 148 12.91 13.24 3.05
C TYR A 148 13.46 14.04 1.87
N HIS A 149 14.47 14.87 2.13
CA HIS A 149 15.29 15.54 1.13
C HIS A 149 16.74 15.04 1.23
N TYR A 150 17.37 14.71 0.11
CA TYR A 150 18.79 14.38 0.05
C TYR A 150 19.56 15.52 -0.63
N ASP A 151 20.50 16.11 0.10
CA ASP A 151 21.46 17.08 -0.42
C ASP A 151 22.73 16.35 -0.86
N ALA A 152 22.91 16.24 -2.18
CA ALA A 152 24.05 15.54 -2.76
C ALA A 152 25.38 16.27 -2.57
N ALA A 153 25.36 17.60 -2.48
CA ALA A 153 26.58 18.39 -2.29
C ALA A 153 27.07 18.28 -0.84
N ALA A 154 26.15 18.33 0.12
CA ALA A 154 26.46 18.19 1.53
C ALA A 154 26.59 16.73 1.99
N LYS A 155 26.13 15.76 1.18
CA LYS A 155 25.97 14.35 1.55
C LYS A 155 25.12 14.17 2.81
N LEU A 156 24.05 14.96 2.91
CA LEU A 156 23.13 14.97 4.06
C LEU A 156 21.74 14.53 3.63
N ILE A 157 21.07 13.82 4.53
CA ILE A 157 19.65 13.52 4.39
C ILE A 157 18.87 14.21 5.50
N TYR A 158 17.87 14.98 5.09
CA TYR A 158 16.92 15.64 5.97
C TYR A 158 15.62 14.88 5.90
N LEU A 159 15.00 14.57 7.04
CA LEU A 159 13.73 13.87 7.06
C LEU A 159 12.84 14.31 8.20
N ARG A 160 11.55 14.02 8.03
CA ARG A 160 10.54 14.08 9.06
C ARG A 160 9.89 12.70 9.13
N THR A 161 9.93 12.06 10.29
CA THR A 161 9.40 10.71 10.51
C THR A 161 7.93 10.58 10.18
N THR A 162 7.45 9.36 9.96
CA THR A 162 6.11 9.12 9.41
C THR A 162 4.98 9.40 10.40
N ASP A 163 5.29 9.47 11.69
CA ASP A 163 4.36 9.83 12.77
C ASP A 163 4.78 11.13 13.50
N ALA A 164 5.74 11.86 12.93
CA ALA A 164 6.34 13.09 13.46
C ALA A 164 7.04 12.96 14.82
N ARG A 165 7.26 11.75 15.35
CA ARG A 165 8.07 11.54 16.55
C ARG A 165 9.57 11.63 16.25
N PRO A 166 10.42 11.87 17.26
CA PRO A 166 11.86 11.85 17.04
C PRO A 166 12.37 10.52 16.44
N PRO A 167 13.39 10.55 15.55
CA PRO A 167 13.87 9.39 14.80
C PRO A 167 14.44 8.28 15.68
N GLU A 168 14.88 8.56 16.90
CA GLU A 168 15.29 7.53 17.88
C GLU A 168 14.16 6.59 18.31
N LYS A 169 12.91 6.91 17.96
CA LYS A 169 11.75 6.01 18.14
C LYS A 169 11.55 5.06 16.98
N HIS A 170 12.38 5.14 15.93
CA HIS A 170 12.23 4.41 14.68
C HIS A 170 13.53 3.72 14.27
N VAL A 171 13.37 2.68 13.46
CA VAL A 171 14.49 2.04 12.76
C VAL A 171 14.45 2.51 11.31
N ILE A 172 15.28 3.50 10.98
CA ILE A 172 15.28 4.13 9.66
C ILE A 172 16.43 3.58 8.82
N ALA A 173 16.14 3.20 7.59
CA ALA A 173 17.12 2.68 6.65
C ALA A 173 16.97 3.29 5.25
N ARG A 174 18.01 3.14 4.43
CA ARG A 174 18.01 3.50 3.02
C ARG A 174 18.31 2.29 2.13
N SER A 175 17.65 2.22 0.97
CA SER A 175 18.00 1.26 -0.09
C SER A 175 19.15 1.78 -0.94
N VAL A 176 20.04 0.88 -1.38
CA VAL A 176 21.22 1.25 -2.20
C VAL A 176 21.30 0.50 -3.54
N PHE A 177 20.54 -0.57 -3.74
CA PHE A 177 20.48 -1.32 -5.00
C PHE A 177 19.15 -1.10 -5.74
N PRO A 178 19.15 -0.41 -6.91
CA PRO A 178 17.96 -0.25 -7.77
C PRO A 178 17.69 -1.49 -8.64
N ALA A 179 17.67 -2.67 -8.04
CA ALA A 179 17.57 -3.95 -8.74
C ALA A 179 16.65 -4.92 -7.97
N ASP A 180 16.25 -6.01 -8.62
CA ASP A 180 15.62 -7.13 -7.93
C ASP A 180 16.58 -7.69 -6.86
N GLY A 181 16.03 -8.19 -5.76
CA GLY A 181 16.83 -8.85 -4.73
C GLY A 181 17.34 -10.22 -5.19
N PHE A 182 16.43 -11.06 -5.66
CA PHE A 182 16.75 -12.37 -6.21
C PHE A 182 15.87 -12.69 -7.42
N ALA A 183 16.46 -12.63 -8.62
CA ALA A 183 15.74 -12.83 -9.87
C ALA A 183 16.33 -13.95 -10.74
N VAL A 184 15.46 -14.83 -11.24
CA VAL A 184 15.76 -15.76 -12.33
C VAL A 184 14.95 -15.35 -13.56
N VAL A 185 15.65 -15.14 -14.67
CA VAL A 185 15.06 -14.67 -15.92
C VAL A 185 15.44 -15.61 -17.08
N PRO A 186 14.61 -15.68 -18.14
CA PRO A 186 14.89 -16.56 -19.25
C PRO A 186 16.09 -16.06 -20.05
N GLY A 187 16.80 -17.01 -20.66
CA GLY A 187 17.82 -16.81 -21.68
C GLY A 187 17.24 -16.96 -23.09
N LYS A 188 17.80 -17.87 -23.88
CA LYS A 188 17.50 -18.00 -25.31
C LYS A 188 16.20 -18.76 -25.58
N SER A 189 15.83 -19.71 -24.71
CA SER A 189 14.56 -20.45 -24.83
C SER A 189 13.34 -19.54 -24.68
N GLY A 190 13.55 -18.41 -24.00
CA GLY A 190 12.51 -17.45 -23.67
C GLY A 190 11.72 -17.81 -22.42
N LYS A 191 11.92 -18.97 -21.77
CA LYS A 191 11.22 -19.40 -20.54
C LYS A 191 12.18 -19.87 -19.45
N VAL A 192 11.75 -19.81 -18.20
CA VAL A 192 12.42 -20.44 -17.05
C VAL A 192 11.61 -21.68 -16.68
N VAL A 193 12.20 -22.87 -16.79
CA VAL A 193 11.50 -24.15 -16.62
C VAL A 193 12.05 -24.95 -15.43
N ASN A 194 11.17 -25.51 -14.60
CA ASN A 194 11.53 -26.41 -13.49
C ASN A 194 12.57 -25.84 -12.50
N VAL A 195 12.43 -24.57 -12.12
CA VAL A 195 13.28 -23.95 -11.10
C VAL A 195 12.53 -23.84 -9.77
N GLU A 196 13.18 -24.25 -8.68
CA GLU A 196 12.72 -24.03 -7.31
C GLU A 196 13.58 -22.99 -6.59
N ILE A 197 12.93 -22.04 -5.92
CA ILE A 197 13.54 -21.11 -4.96
C ILE A 197 12.92 -21.38 -3.59
N ASP A 198 13.75 -21.71 -2.59
CA ASP A 198 13.29 -22.21 -1.30
C ASP A 198 13.96 -21.55 -0.10
N GLY A 199 13.16 -20.98 0.80
CA GLY A 199 13.63 -20.57 2.12
C GLY A 199 14.46 -19.28 2.17
N LEU A 200 14.42 -18.43 1.14
CA LEU A 200 15.17 -17.17 1.13
C LEU A 200 14.41 -16.03 1.81
N THR A 201 15.11 -15.17 2.56
CA THR A 201 14.58 -13.89 3.05
C THR A 201 15.20 -12.75 2.25
N VAL A 202 14.38 -11.82 1.75
CA VAL A 202 14.83 -10.69 0.93
C VAL A 202 14.28 -9.37 1.46
N ARG A 203 15.13 -8.34 1.62
CA ARG A 203 14.74 -7.05 2.21
C ARG A 203 15.33 -5.82 1.52
N GLY A 204 14.52 -4.76 1.44
CA GLY A 204 15.00 -3.40 1.18
C GLY A 204 15.32 -3.10 -0.28
N PHE A 205 14.95 -3.94 -1.25
CA PHE A 205 15.17 -3.70 -2.68
C PHE A 205 14.12 -2.73 -3.23
N MET A 206 14.42 -1.44 -3.07
CA MET A 206 13.59 -0.33 -3.52
C MET A 206 14.26 0.41 -4.68
N THR A 207 13.47 1.06 -5.52
CA THR A 207 13.98 1.92 -6.59
C THR A 207 13.22 3.24 -6.65
N GLY A 208 13.94 4.32 -6.94
CA GLY A 208 13.33 5.61 -7.27
C GLY A 208 12.62 5.63 -8.64
N LYS A 209 12.84 4.61 -9.49
CA LYS A 209 12.26 4.52 -10.84
C LYS A 209 10.77 4.23 -10.78
N VAL A 210 10.01 4.92 -11.62
CA VAL A 210 8.57 4.70 -11.77
C VAL A 210 8.33 3.64 -12.85
N SER A 211 7.54 2.62 -12.55
CA SER A 211 7.22 1.57 -13.51
C SER A 211 5.82 0.99 -13.26
N PHE A 212 5.08 0.71 -14.34
CA PHE A 212 3.74 0.12 -14.20
C PHE A 212 3.79 -1.40 -13.91
N GLN A 213 4.83 -2.09 -14.40
CA GLN A 213 4.98 -3.56 -14.37
C GLN A 213 6.40 -4.03 -14.02
N PHE A 214 7.42 -3.22 -14.34
CA PHE A 214 8.83 -3.60 -14.30
C PHE A 214 9.57 -2.82 -13.22
N ALA A 215 9.11 -2.90 -11.97
CA ALA A 215 9.92 -2.45 -10.83
C ALA A 215 10.71 -3.63 -10.26
N SER A 216 11.65 -3.33 -9.37
CA SER A 216 12.39 -4.32 -8.61
C SER A 216 11.48 -5.16 -7.72
N TRP A 217 11.70 -6.47 -7.69
CA TRP A 217 11.05 -7.44 -6.80
C TRP A 217 12.02 -7.96 -5.76
N GLY A 218 11.52 -8.36 -4.59
CA GLY A 218 12.29 -9.13 -3.63
C GLY A 218 12.70 -10.47 -4.26
N VAL A 219 11.73 -11.30 -4.66
CA VAL A 219 11.97 -12.56 -5.37
C VAL A 219 11.18 -12.58 -6.69
N LEU A 220 11.84 -12.91 -7.80
CA LEU A 220 11.24 -12.97 -9.13
C LEU A 220 11.66 -14.22 -9.90
N ILE A 221 10.68 -14.91 -10.50
CA ILE A 221 10.91 -15.76 -11.67
C ILE A 221 10.14 -15.20 -12.86
N ASN A 222 10.85 -14.84 -13.94
CA ASN A 222 10.24 -14.28 -15.14
C ASN A 222 9.96 -15.37 -16.18
N ASN A 223 8.78 -15.34 -16.83
CA ASN A 223 8.33 -16.34 -17.80
C ASN A 223 8.44 -17.79 -17.30
N ALA A 224 7.82 -18.03 -16.15
CA ALA A 224 7.92 -19.28 -15.40
C ALA A 224 7.05 -20.40 -16.01
N GLU A 225 7.62 -21.60 -16.13
CA GLU A 225 6.88 -22.83 -16.44
C GLU A 225 7.26 -23.93 -15.44
N ASN A 226 6.27 -24.48 -14.75
CA ASN A 226 6.47 -25.49 -13.72
C ASN A 226 7.52 -25.10 -12.65
N CYS A 227 7.53 -23.83 -12.26
CA CYS A 227 8.45 -23.31 -11.25
C CYS A 227 7.79 -23.22 -9.87
N LEU A 228 8.62 -23.21 -8.82
CA LEU A 228 8.18 -23.16 -7.43
C LEU A 228 8.96 -22.08 -6.66
N ILE A 229 8.25 -21.15 -6.04
CA ILE A 229 8.83 -20.30 -4.98
C ILE A 229 8.16 -20.74 -3.67
N ARG A 230 8.94 -21.20 -2.69
CA ARG A 230 8.39 -21.67 -1.42
C ARG A 230 9.15 -21.21 -0.20
N ARG A 231 8.44 -21.07 0.93
CA ARG A 231 9.03 -20.73 2.25
C ARG A 231 9.89 -19.45 2.23
N CYS A 232 9.68 -18.58 1.26
CA CYS A 232 10.43 -17.34 1.11
C CYS A 232 9.72 -16.21 1.86
N THR A 233 10.52 -15.26 2.35
CA THR A 233 10.06 -14.07 3.05
C THR A 233 10.52 -12.82 2.31
N ALA A 234 9.60 -11.92 1.95
CA ALA A 234 9.94 -10.64 1.34
C ALA A 234 9.47 -9.48 2.24
N VAL A 235 10.38 -8.57 2.58
CA VAL A 235 10.10 -7.44 3.49
C VAL A 235 10.55 -6.12 2.86
N LEU A 236 9.67 -5.11 2.81
CA LEU A 236 10.03 -3.74 2.40
C LEU A 236 10.77 -3.65 1.05
N ASN A 237 10.28 -4.35 0.04
CA ASN A 237 10.74 -4.26 -1.34
C ASN A 237 9.73 -3.49 -2.21
N CYS A 238 10.14 -3.03 -3.39
CA CYS A 238 9.24 -2.37 -4.34
C CYS A 238 8.04 -3.25 -4.69
N GLY A 239 8.30 -4.53 -4.98
CA GLY A 239 7.31 -5.62 -4.93
C GLY A 239 7.90 -6.80 -4.15
N GLY A 240 7.06 -7.60 -3.50
CA GLY A 240 7.53 -8.70 -2.64
C GLY A 240 8.00 -9.92 -3.43
N ILE A 241 7.07 -10.82 -3.75
CA ILE A 241 7.35 -12.09 -4.43
C ILE A 241 6.52 -12.17 -5.71
N SER A 242 7.16 -12.49 -6.85
CA SER A 242 6.45 -12.57 -8.11
C SER A 242 6.89 -13.68 -9.05
N MET A 243 5.92 -14.14 -9.84
CA MET A 243 6.17 -14.84 -11.10
C MET A 243 5.48 -14.11 -12.25
N ASN A 244 6.17 -13.94 -13.37
CA ASN A 244 5.58 -13.34 -14.58
C ASN A 244 5.29 -14.40 -15.63
N LYS A 245 4.16 -14.25 -16.36
CA LYS A 245 3.68 -15.17 -17.41
C LYS A 245 3.75 -16.63 -16.97
N ALA A 246 3.31 -16.90 -15.75
CA ALA A 246 3.54 -18.17 -15.10
C ALA A 246 2.56 -19.23 -15.63
N THR A 247 3.05 -20.41 -15.97
CA THR A 247 2.24 -21.56 -16.37
C THR A 247 2.53 -22.75 -15.45
N ARG A 248 1.48 -23.39 -14.92
CA ARG A 248 1.60 -24.54 -14.00
C ARG A 248 2.59 -24.31 -12.86
N SER A 249 2.69 -23.08 -12.37
CA SER A 249 3.71 -22.68 -11.40
C SER A 249 3.07 -22.31 -10.07
N ARG A 250 3.88 -22.30 -9.01
CA ARG A 250 3.37 -22.19 -7.64
C ARG A 250 4.20 -21.25 -6.78
N ILE A 251 3.52 -20.40 -6.02
CA ILE A 251 4.08 -19.69 -4.87
C ILE A 251 3.43 -20.28 -3.63
N GLU A 252 4.19 -20.87 -2.71
CA GLU A 252 3.61 -21.51 -1.52
C GLU A 252 4.32 -21.21 -0.20
N SER A 253 3.56 -21.18 0.90
CA SER A 253 4.11 -21.02 2.24
C SER A 253 5.03 -19.79 2.38
N CYS A 254 4.76 -18.74 1.61
CA CYS A 254 5.58 -17.54 1.56
C CYS A 254 4.97 -16.41 2.41
N THR A 255 5.83 -15.55 2.95
CA THR A 255 5.43 -14.40 3.77
C THR A 255 5.88 -13.11 3.10
N ALA A 256 5.00 -12.13 2.98
CA ALA A 256 5.31 -10.82 2.41
C ALA A 256 4.80 -9.70 3.32
N LEU A 257 5.70 -8.83 3.77
CA LEU A 257 5.44 -7.81 4.79
C LEU A 257 5.87 -6.43 4.26
N GLY A 258 4.95 -5.45 4.26
CA GLY A 258 5.33 -4.07 4.00
C GLY A 258 5.84 -3.77 2.58
N ASN A 259 5.69 -4.68 1.62
CA ASN A 259 6.17 -4.44 0.27
C ASN A 259 5.20 -3.55 -0.52
N GLY A 260 5.66 -3.02 -1.64
CA GLY A 260 4.85 -2.15 -2.48
C GLY A 260 5.34 -0.71 -2.45
N THR A 261 5.12 -0.01 -3.57
CA THR A 261 5.36 1.43 -3.67
C THR A 261 4.35 2.05 -4.62
N LEU A 262 4.00 3.32 -4.40
CA LEU A 262 3.18 4.10 -5.34
C LEU A 262 3.89 4.30 -6.69
N ARG A 263 5.21 4.04 -6.76
CA ARG A 263 5.99 4.01 -8.00
C ARG A 263 5.77 2.73 -8.83
N GLN A 264 5.21 1.67 -8.22
CA GLN A 264 4.82 0.40 -8.84
C GLN A 264 3.32 0.14 -8.64
N VAL A 265 2.53 0.90 -9.40
CA VAL A 265 1.08 1.10 -9.14
C VAL A 265 0.23 -0.18 -9.17
N SER A 266 0.72 -1.23 -9.84
CA SER A 266 0.04 -2.54 -9.96
C SER A 266 0.80 -3.69 -9.26
N GLY A 267 1.90 -3.40 -8.56
CA GLY A 267 2.68 -4.35 -7.77
C GLY A 267 1.98 -4.77 -6.48
N GLY A 268 2.72 -5.38 -5.55
CA GLY A 268 2.15 -5.84 -4.29
C GLY A 268 3.08 -6.74 -3.50
N ASN A 269 2.52 -7.35 -2.46
CA ASN A 269 3.21 -8.32 -1.61
C ASN A 269 3.48 -9.62 -2.38
N ILE A 270 2.45 -10.27 -2.93
CA ILE A 270 2.59 -11.53 -3.68
C ILE A 270 1.75 -11.48 -4.95
N ILE A 271 2.36 -11.77 -6.10
CA ILE A 271 1.67 -11.64 -7.38
C ILE A 271 2.17 -12.57 -8.47
N ILE A 272 1.23 -13.21 -9.15
CA ILE A 272 1.47 -13.86 -10.43
C ILE A 272 0.86 -13.02 -11.56
N TRP A 273 1.67 -12.68 -12.55
CA TRP A 273 1.23 -11.92 -13.72
C TRP A 273 0.86 -12.85 -14.87
N SER A 274 -0.36 -12.74 -15.39
CA SER A 274 -0.89 -13.56 -16.50
C SER A 274 -0.65 -15.05 -16.26
N GLY A 275 -1.22 -15.55 -15.17
CA GLY A 275 -1.12 -16.96 -14.77
C GLY A 275 -1.94 -17.88 -15.68
N ILE A 276 -1.47 -19.11 -15.85
CA ILE A 276 -2.23 -20.21 -16.45
C ILE A 276 -2.01 -21.43 -15.57
N ASP A 277 -3.09 -22.03 -15.07
CA ASP A 277 -3.06 -23.23 -14.20
C ASP A 277 -2.09 -23.06 -13.00
N SER A 278 -1.95 -21.84 -12.48
CA SER A 278 -0.95 -21.52 -11.45
C SER A 278 -1.60 -21.27 -10.09
N VAL A 279 -0.82 -21.43 -9.03
CA VAL A 279 -1.35 -21.43 -7.65
C VAL A 279 -0.54 -20.54 -6.73
N ILE A 280 -1.23 -19.73 -5.93
CA ILE A 280 -0.68 -19.09 -4.74
C ILE A 280 -1.32 -19.76 -3.52
N ASP A 281 -0.54 -20.43 -2.67
CA ASP A 281 -1.05 -21.26 -1.59
C ASP A 281 -0.38 -21.02 -0.23
N ASN A 282 -1.15 -21.08 0.85
CA ASN A 282 -0.62 -20.98 2.21
C ASN A 282 0.28 -19.75 2.44
N CYS A 283 -0.05 -18.63 1.79
CA CYS A 283 0.75 -17.43 1.82
C CYS A 283 0.18 -16.39 2.80
N PHE A 284 1.07 -15.58 3.36
CA PHE A 284 0.71 -14.53 4.30
C PHE A 284 1.14 -13.16 3.75
N SER A 285 0.19 -12.24 3.66
CA SER A 285 0.40 -10.84 3.26
C SER A 285 -0.01 -9.91 4.39
N PHE A 286 0.88 -8.99 4.74
CA PHE A 286 0.61 -7.93 5.72
C PHE A 286 1.12 -6.58 5.23
N ARG A 287 0.28 -5.55 5.33
CA ARG A 287 0.64 -4.14 5.11
C ARG A 287 1.29 -3.84 3.76
N SER A 288 0.80 -4.42 2.67
CA SER A 288 1.22 -3.94 1.35
C SER A 288 0.85 -2.47 1.14
N ARG A 289 1.77 -1.65 0.63
CA ARG A 289 1.48 -0.26 0.19
C ARG A 289 0.57 -0.21 -1.05
N THR A 290 0.34 -1.37 -1.68
CA THR A 290 -0.54 -1.52 -2.84
C THR A 290 -1.47 -2.71 -2.64
N TYR A 291 -1.19 -3.85 -3.27
CA TYR A 291 -2.02 -5.05 -3.21
C TYR A 291 -1.38 -6.15 -2.39
N GLY A 292 -2.20 -6.93 -1.69
CA GLY A 292 -1.75 -8.08 -0.90
C GLY A 292 -1.35 -9.27 -1.76
N ILE A 293 -2.31 -10.16 -2.05
CA ILE A 293 -2.13 -11.37 -2.86
C ILE A 293 -2.95 -11.28 -4.15
N ARG A 294 -2.31 -11.53 -5.30
CA ARG A 294 -2.91 -11.19 -6.60
C ARG A 294 -2.56 -12.10 -7.77
N PHE A 295 -3.54 -12.26 -8.68
CA PHE A 295 -3.31 -12.59 -10.09
C PHE A 295 -3.65 -11.37 -10.97
N TYR A 296 -2.78 -10.99 -11.90
CA TYR A 296 -3.01 -9.84 -12.78
C TYR A 296 -2.57 -10.05 -14.22
N GLY A 297 -3.47 -9.81 -15.18
CA GLY A 297 -3.19 -9.94 -16.61
C GLY A 297 -4.08 -10.99 -17.25
N ALA A 298 -3.63 -11.67 -18.30
CA ALA A 298 -4.43 -12.69 -18.99
C ALA A 298 -4.43 -14.00 -18.19
N ASN A 299 -5.12 -14.01 -17.05
CA ASN A 299 -5.19 -15.14 -16.10
C ASN A 299 -6.17 -16.21 -16.58
N THR A 300 -5.90 -17.49 -16.32
CA THR A 300 -6.80 -18.60 -16.67
C THR A 300 -6.61 -19.77 -15.71
N ASN A 301 -7.69 -20.24 -15.10
CA ASN A 301 -7.70 -21.42 -14.21
C ASN A 301 -6.72 -21.33 -13.01
N ASP A 302 -6.46 -20.12 -12.54
CA ASP A 302 -5.55 -19.87 -11.41
C ASP A 302 -6.27 -19.95 -10.05
N THR A 303 -5.53 -20.35 -9.01
CA THR A 303 -6.06 -20.50 -7.65
C THR A 303 -5.27 -19.71 -6.61
N ILE A 304 -5.98 -18.99 -5.72
CA ILE A 304 -5.43 -18.51 -4.44
C ILE A 304 -6.05 -19.34 -3.33
N SER A 305 -5.24 -20.05 -2.55
CA SER A 305 -5.73 -20.94 -1.48
C SER A 305 -5.03 -20.81 -0.14
N ARG A 306 -5.73 -21.14 0.96
CA ARG A 306 -5.19 -21.25 2.33
C ARG A 306 -4.40 -20.02 2.81
N SER A 307 -4.71 -18.85 2.29
CA SER A 307 -3.87 -17.65 2.44
C SER A 307 -4.57 -16.58 3.28
N VAL A 308 -3.77 -15.69 3.87
CA VAL A 308 -4.24 -14.58 4.69
C VAL A 308 -3.67 -13.28 4.14
N SER A 309 -4.52 -12.28 3.97
CA SER A 309 -4.12 -10.95 3.51
C SER A 309 -4.82 -9.88 4.35
N ILE A 310 -4.03 -9.11 5.11
CA ILE A 310 -4.52 -8.16 6.10
C ILE A 310 -3.76 -6.83 6.06
N GLU A 311 -4.46 -5.74 6.36
CA GLU A 311 -3.93 -4.36 6.40
C GLU A 311 -3.28 -3.86 5.09
N ASP A 312 -3.66 -4.40 3.92
CA ASP A 312 -3.13 -3.95 2.62
C ASP A 312 -3.86 -2.69 2.12
N GLU A 313 -3.12 -1.69 1.63
CA GLU A 313 -3.65 -0.32 1.44
C GLU A 313 -4.66 -0.16 0.28
N ARG A 314 -4.46 -0.85 -0.85
CA ARG A 314 -5.33 -0.72 -2.05
C ARG A 314 -6.22 -1.92 -2.31
N GLY A 315 -5.87 -3.09 -1.80
CA GLY A 315 -6.65 -4.31 -1.99
C GLY A 315 -5.94 -5.53 -1.45
N HIS A 316 -6.66 -6.39 -0.76
CA HIS A 316 -6.08 -7.54 -0.09
C HIS A 316 -5.95 -8.71 -1.06
N ILE A 317 -7.08 -9.15 -1.65
CA ILE A 317 -7.11 -10.26 -2.61
C ILE A 317 -7.65 -9.77 -3.95
N TRP A 318 -6.93 -10.01 -5.04
CA TRP A 318 -7.41 -9.59 -6.36
C TRP A 318 -7.05 -10.58 -7.48
N ILE A 319 -8.03 -11.04 -8.25
CA ILE A 319 -7.84 -11.70 -9.55
C ILE A 319 -8.37 -10.75 -10.64
N LYS A 320 -7.48 -10.20 -11.48
CA LYS A 320 -7.85 -9.19 -12.49
C LYS A 320 -7.29 -9.48 -13.89
N PRO A 321 -8.14 -9.51 -14.95
CA PRO A 321 -9.59 -9.47 -14.89
C PRO A 321 -10.11 -10.72 -14.19
N SER A 322 -11.33 -10.65 -13.66
CA SER A 322 -11.94 -11.79 -13.02
C SER A 322 -12.30 -12.83 -14.09
N ASP A 323 -11.70 -14.02 -14.00
CA ASP A 323 -11.99 -15.19 -14.83
C ASP A 323 -12.87 -16.19 -14.05
N PRO A 324 -13.96 -16.72 -14.63
CA PRO A 324 -14.84 -17.69 -13.95
C PRO A 324 -14.23 -19.09 -13.75
N LYS A 325 -13.02 -19.37 -14.25
CA LYS A 325 -12.26 -20.58 -13.94
C LYS A 325 -11.29 -20.38 -12.77
N CYS A 326 -11.00 -19.13 -12.41
CA CYS A 326 -10.17 -18.85 -11.26
C CYS A 326 -10.94 -19.04 -9.95
N LEU A 327 -10.21 -19.44 -8.89
CA LEU A 327 -10.76 -19.78 -7.59
C LEU A 327 -10.02 -19.10 -6.44
N VAL A 328 -10.78 -18.63 -5.45
CA VAL A 328 -10.27 -18.24 -4.13
C VAL A 328 -10.82 -19.20 -3.07
N SER A 329 -9.97 -19.98 -2.40
CA SER A 329 -10.42 -21.06 -1.51
C SER A 329 -9.74 -21.03 -0.13
N GLN A 330 -10.49 -21.06 0.96
CA GLN A 330 -9.93 -21.01 2.33
C GLN A 330 -9.03 -19.79 2.57
N VAL A 331 -9.47 -18.62 2.12
CA VAL A 331 -8.75 -17.36 2.28
C VAL A 331 -9.44 -16.46 3.30
N PHE A 332 -8.66 -15.78 4.14
CA PHE A 332 -9.16 -14.71 5.00
C PHE A 332 -8.69 -13.34 4.53
N SER A 333 -9.63 -12.42 4.40
CA SER A 333 -9.34 -11.01 4.14
C SER A 333 -10.42 -10.08 4.73
N PRO A 334 -10.08 -9.20 5.68
CA PRO A 334 -10.99 -8.20 6.22
C PRO A 334 -11.09 -6.92 5.36
N GLY A 335 -10.33 -6.84 4.25
CA GLY A 335 -10.36 -5.71 3.32
C GLY A 335 -10.83 -6.10 1.92
N MET A 336 -10.62 -5.21 0.94
CA MET A 336 -11.15 -5.37 -0.42
C MET A 336 -10.70 -6.68 -1.09
N VAL A 337 -11.69 -7.46 -1.57
CA VAL A 337 -11.54 -8.72 -2.30
C VAL A 337 -12.22 -8.58 -3.65
N ALA A 338 -11.53 -8.98 -4.72
CA ALA A 338 -12.07 -8.98 -6.07
C ALA A 338 -11.73 -10.29 -6.79
N CYS A 339 -12.70 -11.19 -6.89
CA CYS A 339 -12.64 -12.44 -7.64
C CYS A 339 -14.02 -12.81 -8.19
N LYS A 340 -14.10 -13.83 -9.06
CA LYS A 340 -15.35 -14.33 -9.64
C LYS A 340 -15.97 -15.50 -8.86
N ASN A 341 -15.12 -16.41 -8.38
CA ASN A 341 -15.54 -17.53 -7.56
C ASN A 341 -14.74 -17.53 -6.27
N SER A 342 -15.43 -17.90 -5.19
CA SER A 342 -14.76 -18.26 -3.96
C SER A 342 -15.47 -19.42 -3.28
N GLU A 343 -14.72 -20.20 -2.52
CA GLU A 343 -15.27 -21.23 -1.68
C GLU A 343 -14.58 -21.21 -0.32
N HIS A 344 -15.31 -21.62 0.70
CA HIS A 344 -14.77 -21.83 2.03
C HIS A 344 -13.92 -20.68 2.60
N SER A 345 -14.16 -19.45 2.18
CA SER A 345 -13.36 -18.27 2.52
C SER A 345 -14.10 -17.36 3.48
N VAL A 346 -13.40 -16.41 4.11
CA VAL A 346 -13.98 -15.45 5.07
C VAL A 346 -13.59 -14.03 4.69
N PHE A 347 -14.58 -13.19 4.40
CA PHE A 347 -14.40 -11.81 3.94
C PHE A 347 -15.26 -10.81 4.72
N TYR A 348 -14.90 -9.52 4.70
CA TYR A 348 -15.77 -8.42 5.15
C TYR A 348 -16.45 -7.72 3.96
N VAL A 349 -17.74 -7.37 4.09
CA VAL A 349 -18.61 -6.91 2.98
C VAL A 349 -18.44 -5.42 2.64
N ASN A 350 -17.81 -4.61 3.50
CA ASN A 350 -17.91 -3.15 3.42
C ASN A 350 -17.01 -2.46 2.36
N ASP A 351 -16.07 -3.16 1.72
CA ASP A 351 -15.14 -2.60 0.71
C ASP A 351 -15.25 -3.34 -0.65
N TYR A 352 -16.47 -3.74 -1.02
CA TYR A 352 -16.74 -4.81 -1.99
C TYR A 352 -17.35 -4.34 -3.33
N ASP A 353 -16.91 -4.93 -4.45
CA ASP A 353 -17.69 -4.99 -5.70
C ASP A 353 -18.67 -6.17 -5.62
N ARG A 354 -19.95 -5.85 -5.33
CA ARG A 354 -21.04 -6.82 -5.10
C ARG A 354 -21.25 -7.88 -6.18
N LYS A 355 -20.72 -7.68 -7.38
CA LYS A 355 -21.00 -8.52 -8.55
C LYS A 355 -19.96 -9.61 -8.80
N GLY A 356 -18.86 -9.62 -8.06
CA GLY A 356 -17.73 -10.51 -8.28
C GLY A 356 -18.00 -11.93 -7.83
N VAL A 357 -18.35 -12.15 -6.56
CA VAL A 357 -18.12 -13.45 -5.92
C VAL A 357 -19.37 -14.33 -5.89
N ASN A 358 -19.38 -15.38 -6.72
CA ASN A 358 -20.35 -16.47 -6.65
C ASN A 358 -19.94 -17.52 -5.59
N GLY A 359 -19.87 -17.12 -4.32
CA GLY A 359 -19.36 -17.98 -3.24
C GLY A 359 -20.43 -18.64 -2.38
N LYS A 360 -20.95 -19.81 -2.79
CA LYS A 360 -21.99 -20.53 -2.02
C LYS A 360 -21.55 -21.02 -0.64
N THR A 361 -20.24 -21.24 -0.44
CA THR A 361 -19.69 -21.78 0.81
C THR A 361 -18.80 -20.79 1.58
N SER A 362 -18.55 -19.60 1.00
CA SER A 362 -17.75 -18.55 1.65
C SER A 362 -18.63 -17.68 2.55
N LEU A 363 -18.07 -17.26 3.68
CA LEU A 363 -18.70 -16.35 4.61
C LEU A 363 -18.31 -14.90 4.31
N ALA A 364 -19.27 -14.09 3.91
CA ALA A 364 -19.11 -12.65 3.77
C ALA A 364 -19.80 -11.95 4.95
N PHE A 365 -19.01 -11.27 5.79
CA PHE A 365 -19.44 -10.67 7.05
C PHE A 365 -19.87 -9.21 6.86
N GLY A 366 -21.02 -8.81 7.44
CA GLY A 366 -21.57 -7.45 7.34
C GLY A 366 -20.78 -6.39 8.13
N ARG A 367 -21.46 -5.36 8.67
CA ARG A 367 -20.83 -4.32 9.51
C ARG A 367 -20.31 -4.80 10.87
N GLU A 368 -20.59 -6.04 11.24
CA GLU A 368 -20.12 -6.63 12.49
C GLU A 368 -18.66 -7.09 12.38
N ILE A 369 -17.95 -7.08 13.49
CA ILE A 369 -16.52 -7.42 13.53
C ILE A 369 -16.37 -8.87 13.99
N ILE A 370 -15.67 -9.70 13.22
CA ILE A 370 -15.58 -11.15 13.46
C ILE A 370 -15.02 -11.50 14.85
N GLN A 371 -14.16 -10.63 15.41
CA GLN A 371 -13.62 -10.75 16.77
C GLN A 371 -14.68 -10.62 17.87
N SER A 372 -15.91 -10.21 17.53
CA SER A 372 -17.06 -10.27 18.44
C SER A 372 -17.69 -11.67 18.55
N TYR A 373 -17.22 -12.64 17.74
CA TYR A 373 -17.72 -14.02 17.70
C TYR A 373 -16.61 -15.06 17.91
N PRO A 374 -15.78 -14.95 18.96
CA PRO A 374 -14.63 -15.82 19.17
C PRO A 374 -15.01 -17.29 19.38
N ASP A 375 -16.26 -17.58 19.77
CA ASP A 375 -16.79 -18.95 19.92
C ASP A 375 -17.12 -19.65 18.61
N SER A 376 -17.22 -18.92 17.49
CA SER A 376 -17.70 -19.46 16.21
C SER A 376 -16.60 -20.01 15.31
N PHE A 377 -15.34 -19.79 15.67
CA PHE A 377 -14.15 -20.11 14.87
C PHE A 377 -13.08 -20.78 15.75
N ALA A 378 -12.28 -21.65 15.15
CA ALA A 378 -11.27 -22.46 15.84
C ALA A 378 -10.28 -21.60 16.66
N ASP A 379 -9.58 -20.65 16.04
CA ASP A 379 -8.83 -19.60 16.71
C ASP A 379 -8.57 -18.41 15.77
N LEU A 380 -9.27 -17.30 16.01
CA LEU A 380 -9.14 -16.07 15.24
C LEU A 380 -7.72 -15.47 15.29
N THR A 381 -6.99 -15.68 16.38
CA THR A 381 -5.64 -15.15 16.58
C THR A 381 -4.57 -15.97 15.88
N ALA A 382 -4.90 -17.21 15.50
CA ALA A 382 -4.07 -18.08 14.68
C ALA A 382 -4.49 -18.06 13.21
N PHE A 383 -5.45 -17.20 12.84
CA PHE A 383 -6.10 -17.16 11.53
C PHE A 383 -6.73 -18.50 11.11
N ASP A 384 -7.22 -19.28 12.09
CA ASP A 384 -7.94 -20.52 11.87
C ASP A 384 -9.45 -20.28 11.97
N PHE A 385 -10.06 -20.11 10.80
CA PHE A 385 -11.48 -19.76 10.65
C PHE A 385 -12.38 -20.98 10.44
N ARG A 386 -11.90 -22.20 10.74
CA ARG A 386 -12.76 -23.40 10.73
C ARG A 386 -13.84 -23.27 11.78
N LEU A 387 -15.06 -23.68 11.44
CA LEU A 387 -16.22 -23.49 12.30
C LEU A 387 -16.21 -24.50 13.47
N THR A 388 -16.49 -24.00 14.66
CA THR A 388 -16.64 -24.81 15.88
C THR A 388 -18.01 -25.48 15.95
N LYS A 389 -18.12 -26.52 16.79
CA LYS A 389 -19.42 -27.08 17.16
C LYS A 389 -20.24 -26.04 17.92
N GLY A 390 -21.42 -25.72 17.39
CA GLY A 390 -22.28 -24.64 17.91
C GLY A 390 -21.98 -23.25 17.32
N SER A 391 -21.16 -23.16 16.26
CA SER A 391 -20.92 -21.91 15.55
C SER A 391 -22.23 -21.26 15.09
N LYS A 392 -22.27 -19.92 15.16
CA LYS A 392 -23.38 -19.12 14.63
C LYS A 392 -23.40 -19.06 13.10
N PHE A 393 -22.31 -19.48 12.45
CA PHE A 393 -22.17 -19.50 11.00
C PHE A 393 -22.25 -20.94 10.47
N LYS A 394 -22.63 -21.06 9.20
CA LYS A 394 -22.71 -22.33 8.47
C LYS A 394 -21.78 -22.39 7.25
N GLN A 395 -21.17 -21.26 6.91
CA GLN A 395 -20.27 -21.06 5.79
C GLN A 395 -18.94 -20.49 6.33
N GLY A 396 -17.87 -20.63 5.57
CA GLY A 396 -16.51 -20.31 6.00
C GLY A 396 -15.55 -21.46 5.73
N PHE A 397 -14.42 -21.51 6.44
CA PHE A 397 -13.40 -22.53 6.19
C PHE A 397 -13.96 -23.93 6.45
N ALA A 398 -13.59 -24.88 5.59
CA ALA A 398 -14.05 -26.27 5.67
C ALA A 398 -13.22 -27.11 6.65
N GLY A 399 -13.81 -28.22 7.10
CA GLY A 399 -13.15 -29.25 7.90
C GLY A 399 -13.21 -29.03 9.41
N GLN A 400 -13.07 -30.12 10.15
CA GLN A 400 -13.07 -30.15 11.62
C GLN A 400 -11.83 -30.87 12.18
N ASN A 401 -10.71 -30.85 11.45
CA ASN A 401 -9.46 -31.45 11.92
C ASN A 401 -8.74 -30.56 12.95
N PHE A 402 -9.44 -30.24 14.04
CA PHE A 402 -8.92 -29.51 15.20
C PHE A 402 -9.66 -29.93 16.46
N CYS A 403 -9.06 -29.69 17.62
CA CYS A 403 -9.74 -29.86 18.91
C CYS A 403 -9.23 -28.89 19.98
N TYR A 404 -9.98 -28.75 21.07
CA TYR A 404 -9.61 -27.98 22.25
C TYR A 404 -9.24 -28.90 23.41
N LEU A 405 -8.17 -28.55 24.11
CA LEU A 405 -7.77 -29.16 25.38
C LEU A 405 -7.88 -28.13 26.50
N ALA A 406 -8.21 -28.59 27.70
CA ALA A 406 -8.24 -27.78 28.92
C ALA A 406 -7.68 -28.58 30.11
N PRO A 407 -7.12 -27.92 31.15
CA PRO A 407 -6.59 -28.62 32.32
C PRO A 407 -7.63 -29.50 33.04
N ASP A 408 -8.86 -29.01 33.08
CA ASP A 408 -10.06 -29.61 33.67
C ASP A 408 -10.98 -30.24 32.61
N GLY A 409 -10.48 -30.49 31.39
CA GLY A 409 -11.24 -31.12 30.32
C GLY A 409 -11.59 -32.59 30.59
N ASP A 410 -12.38 -33.18 29.68
CA ASP A 410 -12.82 -34.58 29.75
C ASP A 410 -12.62 -35.25 28.37
N ASP A 411 -11.92 -36.38 28.34
CA ASP A 411 -11.65 -37.13 27.10
C ASP A 411 -12.89 -37.79 26.48
N ALA A 412 -14.01 -37.84 27.21
CA ALA A 412 -15.32 -38.18 26.66
C ALA A 412 -15.87 -37.10 25.71
N ASN A 413 -15.42 -35.85 25.83
CA ASN A 413 -15.84 -34.76 24.95
C ASN A 413 -15.26 -34.91 23.54
N ASP A 414 -15.97 -34.40 22.52
CA ASP A 414 -15.46 -34.39 21.15
C ASP A 414 -14.26 -33.44 20.94
N GLY A 415 -14.15 -32.39 21.78
CA GLY A 415 -13.13 -31.35 21.68
C GLY A 415 -13.41 -30.30 20.59
N LEU A 416 -14.58 -30.28 19.96
CA LEU A 416 -14.90 -29.38 18.83
C LEU A 416 -15.49 -28.02 19.26
N SER A 417 -15.61 -27.79 20.56
CA SER A 417 -16.06 -26.54 21.17
C SER A 417 -15.25 -26.24 22.43
N ARG A 418 -15.00 -24.95 22.69
CA ARG A 418 -14.32 -24.51 23.92
C ARG A 418 -15.11 -24.83 25.20
N LYS A 419 -16.40 -25.10 25.06
CA LYS A 419 -17.28 -25.50 26.17
C LYS A 419 -17.17 -26.98 26.52
N THR A 420 -16.67 -27.80 25.60
CA THR A 420 -16.51 -29.25 25.76
C THR A 420 -15.09 -29.64 25.35
N PRO A 421 -14.05 -29.14 26.04
CA PRO A 421 -12.67 -29.47 25.73
C PRO A 421 -12.33 -30.90 26.20
N ARG A 422 -11.37 -31.53 25.52
CA ARG A 422 -10.74 -32.78 25.97
C ARG A 422 -9.72 -32.51 27.07
N LYS A 423 -9.30 -33.55 27.80
CA LYS A 423 -8.21 -33.44 28.78
C LYS A 423 -6.85 -33.71 28.14
N THR A 424 -6.79 -34.70 27.26
CA THR A 424 -5.56 -35.21 26.66
C THR A 424 -5.67 -35.31 25.13
N LEU A 425 -4.61 -35.79 24.49
CA LEU A 425 -4.55 -36.08 23.05
C LEU A 425 -5.18 -37.44 22.68
N LYS A 426 -5.82 -38.14 23.62
CA LYS A 426 -6.44 -39.43 23.36
C LYS A 426 -7.54 -39.30 22.30
N GLY A 427 -7.42 -40.09 21.22
CA GLY A 427 -8.37 -40.09 20.11
C GLY A 427 -8.25 -38.91 19.14
N VAL A 428 -7.27 -38.02 19.31
CA VAL A 428 -7.01 -36.92 18.37
C VAL A 428 -6.31 -37.48 17.12
N PRO A 429 -6.80 -37.20 15.90
CA PRO A 429 -6.20 -37.72 14.67
C PRO A 429 -4.89 -37.02 14.32
N ALA A 430 -4.06 -37.70 13.52
CA ALA A 430 -2.84 -37.12 12.95
C ALA A 430 -3.15 -35.87 12.12
N GLY A 431 -2.22 -34.91 12.12
CA GLY A 431 -2.36 -33.64 11.39
C GLY A 431 -3.34 -32.64 12.01
N ALA A 432 -3.94 -32.94 13.17
CA ALA A 432 -4.88 -32.04 13.83
C ALA A 432 -4.20 -30.79 14.41
N ALA A 433 -4.92 -29.65 14.37
CA ALA A 433 -4.57 -28.49 15.19
C ALA A 433 -5.23 -28.61 16.56
N VAL A 434 -4.44 -28.55 17.62
CA VAL A 434 -4.87 -28.75 19.00
C VAL A 434 -4.68 -27.45 19.77
N TYR A 435 -5.77 -26.85 20.22
CA TYR A 435 -5.78 -25.56 20.89
C TYR A 435 -5.94 -25.73 22.41
N LEU A 436 -4.91 -25.38 23.16
CA LEU A 436 -4.93 -25.40 24.62
C LEU A 436 -5.60 -24.13 25.13
N LEU A 437 -6.71 -24.29 25.85
CA LEU A 437 -7.36 -23.18 26.52
C LEU A 437 -6.45 -22.59 27.61
N PRO A 438 -6.57 -21.29 27.93
CA PRO A 438 -5.77 -20.66 28.97
C PRO A 438 -5.91 -21.39 30.32
N GLY A 439 -4.80 -21.57 31.02
CA GLY A 439 -4.74 -22.35 32.25
C GLY A 439 -3.39 -23.01 32.47
N LYS A 440 -3.21 -23.65 33.64
CA LYS A 440 -1.99 -24.38 33.99
C LYS A 440 -2.17 -25.87 33.74
N TYR A 441 -1.20 -26.50 33.05
CA TYR A 441 -1.20 -27.92 32.71
C TYR A 441 -0.08 -28.65 33.49
N PRO A 442 -0.36 -29.13 34.72
CA PRO A 442 0.63 -29.77 35.58
C PRO A 442 1.00 -31.20 35.15
N ASP A 443 0.06 -31.92 34.54
CA ASP A 443 0.24 -33.33 34.13
C ASP A 443 1.20 -33.47 32.93
N GLY A 444 1.58 -32.36 32.30
CA GLY A 444 2.35 -32.36 31.05
C GLY A 444 1.52 -32.85 29.86
N ILE A 445 2.17 -33.00 28.70
CA ILE A 445 1.51 -33.42 27.46
C ILE A 445 2.42 -34.38 26.69
N THR A 446 1.91 -35.54 26.32
CA THR A 446 2.61 -36.49 25.45
C THR A 446 1.99 -36.50 24.06
N VAL A 447 2.76 -36.15 23.04
CA VAL A 447 2.36 -36.11 21.63
C VAL A 447 2.88 -37.35 20.92
N THR A 448 1.97 -38.24 20.54
CA THR A 448 2.29 -39.52 19.85
C THR A 448 1.79 -39.58 18.41
N GLN A 449 0.97 -38.61 17.98
CA GLN A 449 0.41 -38.55 16.63
C GLN A 449 1.23 -37.62 15.73
N ASN A 450 1.48 -38.07 14.50
CA ASN A 450 2.25 -37.30 13.52
C ASN A 450 1.50 -36.04 13.08
N GLY A 451 2.23 -34.97 12.78
CA GLY A 451 1.66 -33.75 12.18
C GLY A 451 0.85 -32.86 13.13
N ILE A 452 0.85 -33.14 14.44
CA ILE A 452 0.08 -32.34 15.42
C ILE A 452 0.64 -30.92 15.50
N THR A 453 -0.25 -29.93 15.43
CA THR A 453 0.06 -28.56 15.86
C THR A 453 -0.54 -28.33 17.24
N LEU A 454 0.27 -28.30 18.29
CA LEU A 454 -0.15 -28.01 19.66
C LEU A 454 0.04 -26.52 19.94
N ALA A 455 -1.06 -25.76 20.05
CA ALA A 455 -1.03 -24.32 20.13
C ALA A 455 -1.79 -23.74 21.33
N GLY A 456 -1.30 -22.67 21.95
CA GLY A 456 -2.09 -21.88 22.90
C GLY A 456 -3.25 -21.16 22.20
N TYR A 457 -4.47 -21.32 22.74
CA TYR A 457 -5.68 -20.68 22.23
C TYR A 457 -5.72 -19.19 22.55
N GLY A 458 -6.04 -18.37 21.54
CA GLY A 458 -6.29 -16.95 21.73
C GLY A 458 -5.05 -16.17 22.17
N GLN A 459 -5.22 -14.92 22.58
CA GLN A 459 -4.13 -14.03 22.98
C GLN A 459 -4.44 -13.27 24.27
N ASN A 460 -5.49 -13.61 25.00
CA ASN A 460 -5.91 -12.87 26.19
C ASN A 460 -5.24 -13.38 27.48
N ALA A 461 -4.79 -14.62 27.47
CA ALA A 461 -4.07 -15.28 28.54
C ALA A 461 -3.30 -16.49 27.97
N PRO A 462 -2.15 -16.86 28.55
CA PRO A 462 -1.36 -17.98 28.06
C PRO A 462 -1.94 -19.34 28.47
N ALA A 463 -1.71 -20.35 27.64
CA ALA A 463 -1.70 -21.75 28.07
C ALA A 463 -0.32 -22.06 28.68
N VAL A 464 -0.29 -22.40 29.96
CA VAL A 464 0.93 -22.52 30.76
C VAL A 464 1.21 -23.98 31.08
N ILE A 465 2.26 -24.54 30.50
CA ILE A 465 2.67 -25.92 30.76
C ILE A 465 3.62 -25.91 31.96
N THR A 466 3.17 -26.46 33.09
CA THR A 466 4.01 -26.61 34.29
C THR A 466 4.56 -28.02 34.45
N GLY A 467 3.92 -29.01 33.81
CA GLY A 467 4.51 -30.32 33.55
C GLY A 467 5.52 -30.31 32.40
N ARG A 468 5.87 -31.48 31.87
CA ARG A 468 6.79 -31.64 30.72
C ARG A 468 6.04 -31.96 29.43
N ILE A 469 6.60 -31.56 28.29
CA ILE A 469 6.11 -31.99 26.97
C ILE A 469 7.01 -33.12 26.46
N LYS A 470 6.42 -34.26 26.08
CA LYS A 470 7.11 -35.38 25.46
C LYS A 470 6.59 -35.59 24.03
N VAL A 471 7.48 -35.57 23.05
CA VAL A 471 7.13 -35.70 21.62
C VAL A 471 7.81 -36.94 21.05
N THR A 472 7.04 -37.98 20.75
CA THR A 472 7.55 -39.19 20.09
C THR A 472 7.19 -39.27 18.61
N ALA A 473 6.41 -38.32 18.12
CA ALA A 473 5.86 -38.28 16.77
C ALA A 473 6.63 -37.34 15.83
N ASP A 474 6.46 -37.54 14.53
CA ASP A 474 7.07 -36.71 13.48
C ASP A 474 6.21 -35.48 13.14
N GLN A 475 6.86 -34.44 12.62
CA GLN A 475 6.23 -33.23 12.08
C GLN A 475 5.34 -32.47 13.07
N VAL A 476 5.72 -32.46 14.34
CA VAL A 476 4.99 -31.76 15.41
C VAL A 476 5.36 -30.28 15.45
N THR A 477 4.38 -29.41 15.63
CA THR A 477 4.59 -27.98 15.87
C THR A 477 4.06 -27.60 17.25
N LEU A 478 4.90 -27.02 18.11
CA LEU A 478 4.51 -26.40 19.38
C LEU A 478 4.44 -24.89 19.18
N ARG A 479 3.32 -24.25 19.55
CA ARG A 479 3.11 -22.85 19.22
C ARG A 479 2.42 -22.04 20.32
N LYS A 480 2.84 -20.80 20.58
CA LYS A 480 2.15 -19.89 21.53
C LYS A 480 1.94 -20.49 22.94
N LEU A 481 2.92 -21.22 23.46
CA LEU A 481 2.86 -21.83 24.80
C LEU A 481 3.77 -21.10 25.77
N GLY A 482 3.33 -20.92 27.02
CA GLY A 482 4.21 -20.58 28.14
C GLY A 482 4.67 -21.86 28.82
N ILE A 483 5.94 -22.22 28.74
CA ILE A 483 6.47 -23.47 29.28
C ILE A 483 7.32 -23.13 30.51
N VAL A 484 6.83 -23.51 31.68
CA VAL A 484 7.37 -23.12 32.98
C VAL A 484 7.56 -24.36 33.85
N THR A 485 8.67 -25.06 33.65
CA THR A 485 8.92 -26.34 34.31
C THR A 485 10.39 -26.51 34.65
N GLY A 486 10.70 -27.31 35.66
CA GLY A 486 12.08 -27.67 36.02
C GLY A 486 12.59 -28.89 35.24
N GLY A 487 13.91 -28.99 35.06
CA GLY A 487 14.55 -30.08 34.30
C GLY A 487 14.38 -29.92 32.78
N ASP A 488 14.22 -31.03 32.06
CA ASP A 488 14.04 -31.04 30.60
C ASP A 488 12.57 -30.73 30.23
N ALA A 489 12.32 -29.53 29.71
CA ALA A 489 10.96 -29.01 29.52
C ALA A 489 10.23 -29.63 28.32
N VAL A 490 10.91 -29.73 27.17
CA VAL A 490 10.45 -30.46 25.98
C VAL A 490 11.44 -31.56 25.68
N THR A 491 10.98 -32.81 25.58
CA THR A 491 11.78 -33.96 25.14
C THR A 491 11.25 -34.49 23.82
N CYS A 492 12.13 -34.78 22.86
CA CYS A 492 11.71 -35.21 21.53
C CYS A 492 12.59 -36.30 20.91
N SER A 493 11.96 -37.41 20.49
CA SER A 493 12.62 -38.48 19.71
C SER A 493 12.16 -38.54 18.25
N GLY A 494 11.08 -37.83 17.90
CA GLY A 494 10.56 -37.71 16.53
C GLY A 494 11.28 -36.65 15.70
N SER A 495 11.10 -36.69 14.38
CA SER A 495 11.74 -35.79 13.42
C SER A 495 10.86 -34.58 13.06
N GLY A 496 11.48 -33.44 12.79
CA GLY A 496 10.76 -32.26 12.28
C GLY A 496 9.97 -31.49 13.33
N LEU A 497 10.40 -31.51 14.60
CA LEU A 497 9.84 -30.67 15.65
C LEU A 497 10.10 -29.18 15.38
N ARG A 498 9.02 -28.41 15.31
CA ARG A 498 9.02 -26.94 15.21
C ARG A 498 8.47 -26.33 16.49
N ILE A 499 9.14 -25.30 17.01
CA ILE A 499 8.71 -24.55 18.20
C ILE A 499 8.66 -23.08 17.81
N GLU A 500 7.47 -22.48 17.90
CA GLU A 500 7.18 -21.16 17.35
C GLU A 500 6.43 -20.29 18.35
N ASN A 501 6.88 -19.06 18.61
CA ASN A 501 6.15 -18.14 19.53
C ASN A 501 5.93 -18.69 20.95
N CYS A 502 6.77 -19.62 21.42
CA CYS A 502 6.72 -20.13 22.79
C CYS A 502 7.67 -19.36 23.72
N GLY A 503 7.32 -19.28 25.00
CA GLY A 503 8.18 -18.74 26.04
C GLY A 503 8.62 -19.84 27.02
N PHE A 504 9.86 -19.79 27.48
CA PHE A 504 10.45 -20.74 28.42
C PHE A 504 10.94 -20.05 29.69
N ALA A 505 10.60 -20.60 30.85
CA ALA A 505 11.13 -20.17 32.15
C ALA A 505 11.39 -21.38 33.05
N LYS A 506 12.30 -21.23 34.03
CA LYS A 506 12.68 -22.26 35.03
C LYS A 506 13.30 -23.55 34.49
N ALA A 507 13.42 -23.71 33.18
CA ALA A 507 13.91 -24.95 32.56
C ALA A 507 15.39 -25.18 32.85
N GLY A 508 15.73 -26.43 33.17
CA GLY A 508 17.11 -26.91 33.11
C GLY A 508 17.56 -26.94 31.65
N THR A 509 16.89 -27.76 30.84
CA THR A 509 17.00 -27.74 29.38
C THR A 509 15.65 -27.39 28.79
N ALA A 510 15.55 -26.31 28.01
CA ALA A 510 14.29 -25.94 27.38
C ALA A 510 13.84 -26.99 26.35
N VAL A 511 14.76 -27.46 25.51
CA VAL A 511 14.47 -28.49 24.49
C VAL A 511 15.60 -29.52 24.45
N LYS A 512 15.28 -30.79 24.67
CA LYS A 512 16.19 -31.92 24.52
C LYS A 512 15.69 -32.84 23.43
N SER A 513 16.52 -33.15 22.43
CA SER A 513 16.10 -34.01 21.34
C SER A 513 17.22 -34.84 20.73
N ASP A 514 16.86 -36.04 20.30
CA ASP A 514 17.72 -36.93 19.52
C ASP A 514 17.81 -36.51 18.03
N LYS A 515 16.96 -35.56 17.61
CA LYS A 515 16.84 -35.07 16.23
C LYS A 515 16.98 -33.55 16.16
N PRO A 516 17.36 -32.98 15.00
CA PRO A 516 17.40 -31.54 14.83
C PRO A 516 16.01 -30.90 15.03
N VAL A 517 15.99 -29.77 15.74
CA VAL A 517 14.76 -29.00 15.98
C VAL A 517 14.87 -27.60 15.37
N THR A 518 13.74 -27.00 15.02
CA THR A 518 13.67 -25.59 14.63
C THR A 518 12.94 -24.79 15.69
N ILE A 519 13.61 -23.80 16.28
CA ILE A 519 13.08 -22.86 17.24
C ILE A 519 13.02 -21.49 16.57
N SER A 520 11.84 -20.87 16.55
CA SER A 520 11.70 -19.54 15.98
C SER A 520 10.73 -18.65 16.75
N HIS A 521 11.04 -17.35 16.81
CA HIS A 521 10.19 -16.38 17.50
C HIS A 521 9.92 -16.74 18.97
N CYS A 522 10.84 -17.41 19.66
CA CYS A 522 10.66 -17.82 21.06
C CYS A 522 11.31 -16.85 22.04
N ALA A 523 10.88 -16.86 23.30
CA ALA A 523 11.53 -16.14 24.40
C ALA A 523 12.06 -17.10 25.46
N PHE A 524 13.23 -16.80 25.99
CA PHE A 524 13.86 -17.57 27.06
C PHE A 524 14.14 -16.62 28.24
N ALA A 525 13.52 -16.89 29.38
CA ALA A 525 13.73 -16.13 30.59
C ALA A 525 15.17 -16.34 31.13
N PRO A 526 15.70 -15.40 31.92
CA PRO A 526 17.08 -15.48 32.42
C PRO A 526 17.41 -16.75 33.23
N ASP A 527 16.40 -17.40 33.82
CA ASP A 527 16.55 -18.58 34.66
C ASP A 527 16.64 -19.91 33.88
N VAL A 528 16.48 -19.89 32.54
CA VAL A 528 16.68 -21.06 31.68
C VAL A 528 18.16 -21.40 31.58
N LYS A 529 18.55 -22.61 32.00
CA LYS A 529 19.97 -23.01 32.10
C LYS A 529 20.59 -23.43 30.77
N LYS A 530 19.85 -24.13 29.91
CA LYS A 530 20.27 -24.55 28.56
C LYS A 530 19.09 -24.41 27.58
N VAL A 531 19.29 -23.69 26.48
CA VAL A 531 18.23 -23.42 25.50
C VAL A 531 17.86 -24.68 24.72
N VAL A 532 18.86 -25.38 24.19
CA VAL A 532 18.66 -26.59 23.39
C VAL A 532 19.80 -27.59 23.64
N ASP A 533 19.45 -28.87 23.66
CA ASP A 533 20.33 -30.02 23.67
C ASP A 533 19.93 -30.95 22.53
N ALA A 534 20.33 -30.58 21.32
CA ALA A 534 20.08 -31.32 20.09
C ALA A 534 21.09 -30.87 19.02
N PRO A 535 21.76 -31.79 18.31
CA PRO A 535 22.69 -31.44 17.24
C PRO A 535 21.94 -30.82 16.04
N ASP A 536 22.65 -29.99 15.27
CA ASP A 536 22.18 -29.38 14.01
C ASP A 536 20.84 -28.61 14.10
N SER A 537 20.48 -28.17 15.31
CA SER A 537 19.24 -27.42 15.55
C SER A 537 19.37 -25.98 15.10
N VAL A 538 18.26 -25.38 14.68
CA VAL A 538 18.21 -23.99 14.21
C VAL A 538 17.44 -23.16 15.21
N ILE A 539 18.05 -22.06 15.68
CA ILE A 539 17.39 -21.05 16.50
C ILE A 539 17.44 -19.71 15.77
N ARG A 540 16.28 -19.17 15.44
CA ARG A 540 16.20 -17.91 14.70
C ARG A 540 15.17 -16.96 15.27
N LEU A 541 15.40 -15.66 15.10
CA LEU A 541 14.41 -14.62 15.38
C LEU A 541 13.81 -14.69 16.80
N SER A 542 14.60 -15.18 17.77
CA SER A 542 14.19 -15.45 19.14
C SER A 542 14.89 -14.52 20.14
N ILE A 543 14.28 -14.30 21.30
CA ILE A 543 14.86 -13.56 22.43
C ILE A 543 15.56 -14.56 23.35
N LEU A 544 16.89 -14.52 23.37
CA LEU A 544 17.75 -15.44 24.12
C LEU A 544 18.35 -14.75 25.34
N ASN A 545 18.53 -15.51 26.43
CA ASN A 545 19.31 -15.07 27.59
C ASN A 545 20.82 -15.35 27.42
N GLN A 546 21.18 -16.32 26.57
CA GLN A 546 22.55 -16.73 26.28
C GLN A 546 22.63 -17.41 24.90
N ALA A 547 23.82 -17.47 24.31
CA ALA A 547 24.03 -18.18 23.05
C ALA A 547 24.09 -19.71 23.27
N PRO A 548 23.33 -20.52 22.51
CA PRO A 548 23.47 -21.98 22.54
C PRO A 548 24.76 -22.38 21.82
N GLY A 549 25.52 -23.32 22.41
CA GLY A 549 26.84 -23.71 21.91
C GLY A 549 26.86 -24.53 20.62
N SER A 550 25.81 -25.32 20.32
CA SER A 550 25.81 -26.29 19.19
C SER A 550 24.75 -26.03 18.12
N ALA A 551 23.99 -24.92 18.21
CA ALA A 551 22.89 -24.62 17.30
C ALA A 551 23.29 -23.60 16.23
N VAL A 552 22.66 -23.69 15.06
CA VAL A 552 22.71 -22.66 14.02
C VAL A 552 21.86 -21.47 14.47
N LEU A 553 22.49 -20.30 14.60
CA LEU A 553 21.84 -19.09 15.10
C LEU A 553 21.62 -18.09 13.97
N PHE A 554 20.45 -17.43 13.96
CA PHE A 554 20.19 -16.37 13.00
C PHE A 554 19.20 -15.31 13.49
N GLY A 555 19.68 -14.08 13.67
CA GLY A 555 18.84 -12.91 13.91
C GLY A 555 18.16 -12.94 15.28
N ASN A 556 18.82 -13.51 16.28
CA ASN A 556 18.31 -13.55 17.65
C ASN A 556 18.68 -12.28 18.42
N ALA A 557 17.93 -11.98 19.49
CA ALA A 557 18.27 -10.94 20.46
C ALA A 557 19.01 -11.52 21.65
N TYR A 558 20.01 -10.76 22.11
CA TYR A 558 20.82 -11.05 23.28
C TYR A 558 20.87 -9.82 24.20
N PRO A 559 21.03 -10.00 25.52
CA PRO A 559 21.29 -8.88 26.43
C PRO A 559 22.65 -8.20 26.14
N ASP A 560 23.62 -9.00 25.67
CA ASP A 560 24.98 -8.59 25.36
C ASP A 560 25.22 -8.46 23.85
N GLN A 561 26.48 -8.33 23.42
CA GLN A 561 26.83 -8.32 22.00
C GLN A 561 26.39 -9.64 21.33
N PRO A 562 26.00 -9.59 20.04
CA PRO A 562 25.67 -10.80 19.29
C PRO A 562 26.80 -11.82 19.34
N ALA A 563 26.43 -13.10 19.46
CA ALA A 563 27.39 -14.18 19.46
C ALA A 563 28.10 -14.26 18.08
N PRO A 564 29.40 -14.62 18.00
CA PRO A 564 30.13 -14.68 16.73
C PRO A 564 29.46 -15.58 15.66
N GLN A 565 28.80 -16.65 16.10
CA GLN A 565 28.05 -17.59 15.27
C GLN A 565 26.65 -17.08 14.83
N ASP A 566 26.20 -15.95 15.38
CA ASP A 566 24.98 -15.24 14.97
C ASP A 566 25.34 -13.85 14.42
N PRO A 567 25.96 -13.76 13.23
CA PRO A 567 26.34 -12.48 12.64
C PRO A 567 25.13 -11.58 12.33
N ALA A 568 23.92 -12.14 12.36
CA ALA A 568 22.68 -11.42 12.19
C ALA A 568 22.07 -10.92 13.49
N GLY A 569 22.58 -11.38 14.65
CA GLY A 569 22.03 -11.09 15.96
C GLY A 569 22.07 -9.61 16.34
N ILE A 570 21.25 -9.26 17.32
CA ILE A 570 21.03 -7.88 17.76
C ILE A 570 21.08 -7.78 19.29
N ARG A 571 21.58 -6.66 19.80
CA ARG A 571 21.61 -6.38 21.23
C ARG A 571 20.29 -5.75 21.67
N LEU A 572 19.43 -6.53 22.32
CA LEU A 572 18.18 -6.07 22.93
C LEU A 572 17.95 -6.83 24.24
N THR A 573 17.81 -6.09 25.34
CA THR A 573 17.51 -6.69 26.65
C THR A 573 16.00 -6.74 26.87
N ALA A 574 15.43 -7.94 26.92
CA ALA A 574 14.01 -8.13 27.19
C ALA A 574 13.67 -7.98 28.67
N LYS A 575 12.57 -7.27 28.96
CA LYS A 575 11.97 -7.18 30.30
C LYS A 575 10.58 -7.79 30.28
N PHE A 576 10.44 -9.03 30.73
CA PHE A 576 9.16 -9.73 30.74
C PHE A 576 8.25 -9.26 31.89
N SER A 577 6.94 -9.27 31.65
CA SER A 577 5.92 -8.94 32.66
C SER A 577 5.90 -9.94 33.81
N ASN A 578 5.80 -11.24 33.51
CA ASN A 578 5.77 -12.30 34.52
C ASN A 578 6.10 -13.69 33.91
N ALA A 579 7.30 -13.82 33.34
CA ALA A 579 7.76 -15.07 32.71
C ALA A 579 7.65 -16.32 33.63
N PRO A 580 7.92 -16.26 34.96
CA PRO A 580 7.72 -17.38 35.87
C PRO A 580 6.27 -17.87 36.03
N GLN A 581 5.28 -17.16 35.48
CA GLN A 581 3.88 -17.57 35.40
C GLN A 581 3.44 -17.86 33.95
N GLY A 582 4.36 -17.86 32.99
CA GLY A 582 4.08 -18.14 31.58
C GLY A 582 3.70 -16.91 30.74
N ASP A 583 3.74 -15.71 31.32
CA ASP A 583 3.47 -14.45 30.63
C ASP A 583 4.77 -13.77 30.16
N PHE A 584 5.03 -13.88 28.86
CA PHE A 584 6.19 -13.33 28.17
C PHE A 584 5.90 -11.98 27.50
N THR A 585 4.87 -11.26 27.92
CA THR A 585 4.66 -9.86 27.52
C THR A 585 5.90 -9.02 27.80
N LEU A 586 6.36 -8.23 26.83
CA LEU A 586 7.48 -7.32 27.01
C LEU A 586 7.03 -5.98 27.60
N LYS A 587 7.58 -5.59 28.77
CA LYS A 587 7.37 -4.25 29.36
C LYS A 587 8.05 -3.14 28.56
N ASN A 588 9.18 -3.47 27.93
CA ASN A 588 9.91 -2.58 27.04
C ASN A 588 9.64 -2.90 25.57
N GLU A 589 8.42 -3.34 25.26
CA GLU A 589 7.99 -3.64 23.89
C GLU A 589 8.30 -2.51 22.91
N SER A 590 8.28 -1.24 23.32
CA SER A 590 8.63 -0.12 22.43
C SER A 590 10.03 -0.23 21.80
N ASP A 591 10.94 -0.98 22.43
CA ASP A 591 12.30 -1.23 21.94
C ASP A 591 12.32 -2.34 20.87
N PHE A 592 11.23 -3.13 20.79
CA PHE A 592 11.07 -4.25 19.87
C PHE A 592 9.97 -3.95 18.81
N LYS A 593 8.76 -3.60 19.22
CA LYS A 593 7.56 -3.38 18.37
C LYS A 593 7.26 -4.59 17.46
N GLY A 594 7.49 -5.81 17.95
CA GLY A 594 7.42 -7.04 17.17
C GLY A 594 8.63 -7.26 16.25
N GLN A 595 9.67 -6.42 16.36
CA GLN A 595 10.81 -6.38 15.48
C GLN A 595 12.14 -6.26 16.24
N ALA A 596 13.23 -6.65 15.59
CA ALA A 596 14.58 -6.34 15.96
C ALA A 596 14.92 -4.89 15.58
N ALA A 597 15.98 -4.34 16.16
CA ALA A 597 16.53 -3.04 15.76
C ALA A 597 16.97 -2.97 14.28
N ASP A 598 17.06 -4.11 13.59
CA ASP A 598 17.34 -4.18 12.16
C ASP A 598 16.09 -4.46 11.30
N GLY A 599 14.89 -4.43 11.88
CA GLY A 599 13.61 -4.59 11.19
C GLY A 599 13.14 -6.01 10.92
N THR A 600 13.90 -7.03 11.33
CA THR A 600 13.42 -8.42 11.28
C THR A 600 12.39 -8.68 12.37
N LEU A 601 11.40 -9.55 12.15
CA LEU A 601 10.43 -9.88 13.20
C LEU A 601 11.11 -10.68 14.31
N ILE A 602 10.98 -10.28 15.58
CA ILE A 602 11.58 -10.99 16.70
C ILE A 602 10.54 -11.32 17.76
N GLY A 603 10.53 -12.57 18.21
CA GLY A 603 9.41 -13.12 18.97
C GLY A 603 9.66 -13.46 20.43
N PRO A 604 8.58 -13.76 21.19
CA PRO A 604 7.21 -14.03 20.71
C PRO A 604 6.53 -12.84 20.08
N VAL A 605 6.08 -12.99 18.84
CA VAL A 605 5.46 -11.91 18.04
C VAL A 605 4.06 -12.31 17.61
N PHE A 606 3.12 -11.38 17.75
CA PHE A 606 1.71 -11.59 17.54
C PHE A 606 1.13 -10.59 16.54
N TYR A 607 0.17 -11.05 15.75
CA TYR A 607 -0.74 -10.19 15.01
C TYR A 607 -1.94 -9.91 15.91
N LEU A 608 -1.99 -8.71 16.47
CA LEU A 608 -2.93 -8.27 17.49
C LEU A 608 -4.03 -7.46 16.81
N PHE A 609 -5.28 -7.89 16.96
CA PHE A 609 -6.42 -7.08 16.51
C PHE A 609 -6.93 -6.26 17.69
N GLU A 610 -6.63 -4.96 17.73
CA GLU A 610 -6.97 -4.14 18.88
C GLU A 610 -7.27 -2.67 18.53
N PRO A 611 -8.04 -1.95 19.39
CA PRO A 611 -8.25 -0.52 19.26
C PRO A 611 -6.94 0.26 19.26
N GLN A 612 -6.62 0.91 18.15
CA GLN A 612 -5.42 1.73 18.05
C GLN A 612 -5.60 3.04 18.81
N SER A 613 -4.67 3.32 19.72
CA SER A 613 -4.48 4.65 20.28
C SER A 613 -3.78 5.50 19.23
N ASN A 614 -4.36 6.64 18.90
CA ASN A 614 -3.72 7.63 18.04
C ASN A 614 -3.56 8.91 18.83
N SER A 615 -2.38 9.48 18.77
CA SER A 615 -2.01 10.72 19.44
C SER A 615 -2.20 11.91 18.50
N TYR A 616 -2.46 13.08 19.08
CA TYR A 616 -2.54 14.35 18.37
C TYR A 616 -1.30 15.18 18.62
N PHE A 617 -0.78 15.79 17.57
CA PHE A 617 0.42 16.63 17.61
C PHE A 617 0.20 17.91 16.81
N ASN A 618 1.01 18.93 17.08
CA ASN A 618 1.05 20.18 16.32
C ASN A 618 -0.32 20.83 16.09
N LEU A 619 -1.18 20.83 17.12
CA LEU A 619 -2.48 21.47 17.10
C LEU A 619 -2.28 23.01 17.07
N LYS A 620 -2.40 23.60 15.88
CA LYS A 620 -2.10 25.01 15.59
C LYS A 620 -3.32 25.73 15.05
N ILE A 621 -3.48 26.97 15.48
CA ILE A 621 -4.47 27.91 14.95
C ILE A 621 -3.83 28.61 13.75
N LEU A 622 -4.44 28.46 12.59
CA LEU A 622 -4.03 29.10 11.34
C LEU A 622 -4.67 30.49 11.23
N PRO A 623 -4.35 31.30 10.20
CA PRO A 623 -4.88 32.66 10.04
C PRO A 623 -6.40 32.71 10.22
N ALA A 624 -6.84 33.76 10.91
CA ALA A 624 -8.23 33.99 11.28
C ALA A 624 -8.78 35.22 10.55
N SER A 625 -10.01 35.12 10.06
CA SER A 625 -10.87 36.26 9.85
C SER A 625 -11.67 36.53 11.14
N SER A 626 -12.37 37.65 11.19
CA SER A 626 -13.30 37.99 12.27
C SER A 626 -14.43 36.95 12.47
N LYS A 627 -14.67 36.04 11.51
CA LYS A 627 -15.78 35.08 11.52
C LYS A 627 -15.40 33.61 11.25
N GLU A 628 -14.18 33.35 10.81
CA GLU A 628 -13.69 32.01 10.49
C GLU A 628 -12.23 31.86 10.95
N VAL A 629 -11.90 30.71 11.54
CA VAL A 629 -10.50 30.29 11.72
C VAL A 629 -10.31 28.86 11.20
N SER A 630 -9.10 28.54 10.77
CA SER A 630 -8.71 27.15 10.52
C SER A 630 -7.87 26.59 11.65
N LEU A 631 -8.13 25.34 12.00
CA LEU A 631 -7.30 24.54 12.87
C LEU A 631 -6.51 23.54 12.03
N GLN A 632 -5.21 23.45 12.29
CA GLN A 632 -4.33 22.41 11.77
C GLN A 632 -3.94 21.47 12.90
N PHE A 633 -3.91 20.17 12.64
CA PHE A 633 -3.32 19.21 13.56
C PHE A 633 -2.87 17.93 12.85
N GLU A 634 -2.03 17.19 13.53
CA GLU A 634 -1.46 15.94 13.03
C GLU A 634 -1.84 14.77 13.92
N THR A 635 -1.87 13.58 13.32
CA THR A 635 -1.98 12.31 14.05
C THR A 635 -0.95 11.30 13.59
N ASP A 636 -0.53 10.43 14.50
CA ASP A 636 0.42 9.33 14.25
C ASP A 636 -0.09 8.26 13.26
N ALA A 637 -1.38 8.25 12.96
CA ALA A 637 -1.97 7.38 11.95
C ALA A 637 -3.00 8.11 11.09
N VAL A 638 -3.21 7.63 9.86
CA VAL A 638 -4.25 8.15 8.96
C VAL A 638 -5.64 7.90 9.55
N LEU A 639 -6.36 8.97 9.85
CA LEU A 639 -7.71 8.92 10.41
C LEU A 639 -8.78 9.20 9.33
N LYS A 640 -10.02 8.81 9.63
CA LYS A 640 -11.22 9.34 8.97
C LYS A 640 -12.22 9.69 10.08
N ASN A 641 -12.98 10.76 9.88
CA ASN A 641 -14.04 11.20 10.80
C ASN A 641 -13.50 11.77 12.12
N SER A 642 -12.40 12.53 12.06
CA SER A 642 -12.04 13.43 13.15
C SER A 642 -13.05 14.59 13.19
N ASN A 643 -13.25 15.18 14.36
CA ASN A 643 -14.06 16.37 14.54
C ASN A 643 -13.34 17.32 15.50
N VAL A 644 -13.60 18.61 15.36
CA VAL A 644 -13.15 19.63 16.31
C VAL A 644 -14.36 20.13 17.08
N ASN A 645 -14.28 20.09 18.40
CA ASN A 645 -15.27 20.73 19.26
C ASN A 645 -14.74 22.09 19.69
N PHE A 646 -15.58 23.12 19.68
CA PHE A 646 -15.21 24.47 20.03
C PHE A 646 -16.36 25.23 20.71
N ARG A 647 -16.04 26.19 21.58
CA ARG A 647 -17.00 27.09 22.22
C ARG A 647 -16.36 28.39 22.68
N GLU A 648 -17.20 29.40 22.85
CA GLU A 648 -16.88 30.59 23.65
C GLU A 648 -16.90 30.26 25.15
N PRO A 649 -16.19 31.02 26.01
CA PRO A 649 -16.26 30.85 27.46
C PRO A 649 -17.71 30.82 27.97
N GLY A 650 -18.07 29.78 28.74
CA GLY A 650 -19.44 29.59 29.25
C GLY A 650 -20.47 29.14 28.20
N GLY A 651 -20.12 29.07 26.91
CA GLY A 651 -21.01 28.67 25.83
C GLY A 651 -21.19 27.14 25.69
N LYS A 652 -22.11 26.75 24.79
CA LYS A 652 -22.32 25.35 24.41
C LYS A 652 -21.25 24.88 23.41
N TRP A 653 -20.83 23.62 23.52
CA TRP A 653 -19.94 23.00 22.55
C TRP A 653 -20.61 22.90 21.18
N ARG A 654 -19.94 23.45 20.17
CA ARG A 654 -20.22 23.24 18.75
C ARG A 654 -19.20 22.25 18.19
N THR A 655 -19.55 21.54 17.13
CA THR A 655 -18.68 20.56 16.48
C THR A 655 -18.54 20.88 15.01
N SER A 656 -17.30 20.98 14.53
CA SER A 656 -16.97 21.04 13.11
C SER A 656 -16.36 19.70 12.66
N MET A 657 -16.78 19.22 11.50
CA MET A 657 -16.31 17.95 10.95
C MET A 657 -15.00 18.15 10.19
N ASP A 658 -14.06 17.24 10.39
CA ASP A 658 -12.88 17.16 9.54
C ASP A 658 -13.30 16.69 8.13
N ARG A 659 -13.17 17.59 7.16
CA ARG A 659 -13.50 17.34 5.76
C ARG A 659 -12.29 16.93 4.94
N THR A 660 -11.10 16.82 5.54
CA THR A 660 -9.91 16.39 4.83
C THR A 660 -10.04 14.97 4.29
N ALA A 661 -9.31 14.69 3.21
CA ALA A 661 -9.14 13.32 2.73
C ALA A 661 -8.52 12.44 3.83
N SER A 662 -8.46 11.12 3.64
CA SER A 662 -7.79 10.24 4.61
C SER A 662 -6.28 10.54 4.68
N VAL A 663 -5.87 11.46 5.55
CA VAL A 663 -4.49 11.94 5.75
C VAL A 663 -4.14 12.01 7.24
N GLN A 664 -2.86 12.16 7.56
CA GLN A 664 -2.37 12.41 8.92
C GLN A 664 -2.40 13.89 9.31
N LEU A 665 -2.41 14.79 8.32
CA LEU A 665 -2.45 16.24 8.52
C LEU A 665 -3.86 16.78 8.22
N SER A 666 -4.61 17.04 9.28
CA SER A 666 -6.00 17.50 9.22
C SER A 666 -6.11 19.02 9.25
N PHE A 667 -7.14 19.52 8.58
CA PHE A 667 -7.49 20.94 8.50
C PHE A 667 -8.99 21.12 8.69
N VAL A 668 -9.38 21.88 9.69
CA VAL A 668 -10.78 22.02 10.08
C VAL A 668 -11.14 23.50 10.20
N SER A 669 -12.07 23.95 9.36
CA SER A 669 -12.67 25.27 9.46
C SER A 669 -13.61 25.34 10.67
N LEU A 670 -13.47 26.38 11.48
CA LEU A 670 -14.45 26.80 12.47
C LEU A 670 -15.07 28.09 11.95
N ASP A 671 -16.36 28.05 11.61
CA ASP A 671 -17.10 29.17 11.04
C ASP A 671 -18.11 29.75 12.04
N ASN A 672 -18.83 30.80 11.61
CA ASN A 672 -19.85 31.48 12.43
C ASN A 672 -19.30 31.91 13.79
N LEU A 673 -18.07 32.44 13.79
CA LEU A 673 -17.43 33.00 14.97
C LEU A 673 -17.85 34.46 15.13
N LYS A 674 -17.84 34.92 16.39
CA LYS A 674 -18.04 36.33 16.71
C LYS A 674 -16.69 37.06 16.58
N PRO A 675 -16.66 38.30 16.08
CA PRO A 675 -15.46 39.13 16.14
C PRO A 675 -15.01 39.38 17.59
N ASP A 676 -13.72 39.64 17.78
CA ASP A 676 -13.10 39.96 19.07
C ASP A 676 -13.50 39.02 20.23
N THR A 677 -13.63 37.73 19.94
CA THR A 677 -14.16 36.74 20.88
C THR A 677 -13.16 35.60 21.08
N GLN A 678 -12.89 35.28 22.35
CA GLN A 678 -12.08 34.12 22.71
C GLN A 678 -12.87 32.82 22.54
N TYR A 679 -12.20 31.79 22.03
CA TYR A 679 -12.72 30.43 21.89
C TYR A 679 -11.74 29.42 22.49
N GLU A 680 -12.27 28.29 22.95
CA GLU A 680 -11.50 27.08 23.25
C GLU A 680 -11.94 25.93 22.36
N CYS A 681 -10.99 25.09 21.92
CA CYS A 681 -11.26 23.96 21.04
C CYS A 681 -10.38 22.74 21.31
N PHE A 682 -10.85 21.56 20.89
CA PHE A 682 -10.09 20.31 20.90
C PHE A 682 -10.55 19.36 19.79
N ALA A 683 -9.64 18.55 19.27
CA ALA A 683 -9.92 17.51 18.28
C ALA A 683 -10.32 16.18 18.95
N ILE A 684 -11.22 15.43 18.29
CA ILE A 684 -11.66 14.11 18.71
C ILE A 684 -11.81 13.18 17.50
N SER A 685 -11.46 11.91 17.66
CA SER A 685 -11.59 10.90 16.60
C SER A 685 -11.99 9.57 17.21
N ASN A 686 -12.63 8.72 16.41
CA ASN A 686 -12.93 7.36 16.85
C ASN A 686 -11.66 6.51 16.77
N ARG A 687 -11.41 5.69 17.80
CA ARG A 687 -10.42 4.62 17.71
C ARG A 687 -10.86 3.62 16.64
N ARG A 688 -9.89 2.96 16.02
CA ARG A 688 -10.15 1.89 15.05
C ARG A 688 -9.48 0.63 15.51
N ASN A 689 -10.18 -0.49 15.38
CA ASN A 689 -9.53 -1.78 15.48
C ASN A 689 -8.72 -2.01 14.22
N ARG A 690 -7.47 -2.42 14.39
CA ARG A 690 -6.56 -2.80 13.30
C ARG A 690 -5.72 -3.98 13.75
N TYR A 691 -5.18 -4.70 12.78
CA TYR A 691 -4.10 -5.64 13.03
C TYR A 691 -2.77 -4.87 13.18
N VAL A 692 -2.09 -5.09 14.30
CA VAL A 692 -0.74 -4.60 14.57
C VAL A 692 0.18 -5.73 14.98
N LEU A 693 1.48 -5.48 14.90
CA LEU A 693 2.49 -6.38 15.43
C LEU A 693 2.81 -5.98 16.87
N GLY A 694 2.93 -6.97 17.74
CA GLY A 694 3.35 -6.74 19.11
C GLY A 694 3.93 -7.99 19.78
N ASN A 695 4.57 -7.77 20.92
CA ASN A 695 5.17 -8.79 21.79
C ASN A 695 4.40 -8.86 23.13
N HIS A 696 3.08 -8.68 23.10
CA HIS A 696 2.22 -8.68 24.28
C HIS A 696 0.96 -9.51 24.09
N TYR A 697 0.38 -9.96 25.21
CA TYR A 697 -0.96 -10.54 25.24
C TYR A 697 -2.02 -9.43 25.29
N LEU A 698 -3.13 -9.65 24.58
CA LEU A 698 -4.30 -8.78 24.61
C LEU A 698 -4.92 -8.71 26.02
N PRO A 699 -5.49 -7.56 26.42
CA PRO A 699 -6.30 -7.48 27.62
C PRO A 699 -7.44 -8.51 27.66
N ALA A 700 -7.79 -8.99 28.85
CA ALA A 700 -8.84 -9.99 29.05
C ALA A 700 -10.21 -9.59 28.45
N LYS A 701 -10.52 -8.29 28.37
CA LYS A 701 -11.75 -7.74 27.76
C LYS A 701 -11.41 -6.63 26.78
N ILE A 702 -11.79 -6.81 25.51
CA ILE A 702 -11.74 -5.77 24.47
C ILE A 702 -13.13 -5.57 23.89
N ASN A 703 -13.60 -4.32 23.83
CA ASN A 703 -14.85 -3.99 23.16
C ASN A 703 -14.59 -3.65 21.69
N TYR A 704 -14.60 -4.68 20.84
CA TYR A 704 -14.41 -4.50 19.40
C TYR A 704 -15.52 -3.66 18.75
N LYS A 705 -16.76 -3.70 19.26
CA LYS A 705 -17.88 -2.95 18.67
C LYS A 705 -17.79 -1.44 18.93
N LYS A 706 -17.23 -1.03 20.05
CA LYS A 706 -17.08 0.38 20.45
C LYS A 706 -15.67 0.62 20.99
N PRO A 707 -14.67 0.79 20.09
CA PRO A 707 -13.26 0.88 20.47
C PRO A 707 -12.89 2.15 21.28
N GLY A 708 -13.80 3.10 21.46
CA GLY A 708 -13.58 4.35 22.18
C GLY A 708 -13.20 5.53 21.27
N LYS A 709 -12.84 6.67 21.88
CA LYS A 709 -12.44 7.90 21.18
C LYS A 709 -11.05 8.35 21.64
N ASN A 710 -10.29 8.97 20.75
CA ASN A 710 -9.06 9.70 21.04
C ASN A 710 -9.37 11.20 21.07
N ARG A 711 -8.78 11.94 22.01
CA ARG A 711 -9.00 13.39 22.20
C ARG A 711 -7.65 14.11 22.32
N SER A 712 -7.52 15.26 21.67
CA SER A 712 -6.36 16.14 21.82
C SER A 712 -6.40 16.92 23.14
N GLY A 713 -5.31 17.65 23.43
CA GLY A 713 -5.37 18.77 24.37
C GLY A 713 -6.30 19.90 23.90
N THR A 714 -6.66 20.81 24.81
CA THR A 714 -7.45 22.02 24.49
C THR A 714 -6.53 23.17 24.08
N VAL A 715 -6.91 23.91 23.04
CA VAL A 715 -6.20 25.13 22.58
C VAL A 715 -7.17 26.30 22.58
N LYS A 716 -6.68 27.50 22.90
CA LYS A 716 -7.45 28.75 22.92
C LYS A 716 -7.00 29.69 21.81
N PHE A 717 -7.92 30.49 21.29
CA PHE A 717 -7.64 31.55 20.32
C PHE A 717 -8.64 32.70 20.46
N THR A 718 -8.31 33.86 19.91
CA THR A 718 -9.21 35.02 19.83
C THR A 718 -9.36 35.43 18.38
N THR A 719 -10.60 35.66 17.93
CA THR A 719 -10.87 36.19 16.59
C THR A 719 -10.49 37.67 16.50
N PRO A 720 -10.05 38.17 15.33
CA PRO A 720 -9.89 39.60 15.10
C PRO A 720 -11.21 40.37 15.28
N ALA A 721 -11.13 41.64 15.65
CA ALA A 721 -12.29 42.53 15.73
C ALA A 721 -12.92 42.85 14.35
N ALA A 722 -12.11 42.85 13.30
CA ALA A 722 -12.52 43.04 11.91
C ALA A 722 -11.50 42.40 10.95
N ASP A 723 -11.95 42.11 9.72
CA ASP A 723 -11.05 41.68 8.65
C ASP A 723 -10.22 42.86 8.16
N ARG A 724 -8.94 42.62 7.86
CA ARG A 724 -8.08 43.65 7.27
C ARG A 724 -8.52 43.99 5.84
N ALA A 725 -8.04 45.13 5.33
CA ALA A 725 -8.24 45.49 3.92
C ALA A 725 -7.59 44.44 2.99
N PRO A 726 -8.19 44.19 1.81
CA PRO A 726 -7.61 43.33 0.78
C PRO A 726 -6.19 43.75 0.39
N GLN A 727 -5.33 42.76 0.14
CA GLN A 727 -3.95 42.90 -0.26
C GLN A 727 -3.62 41.98 -1.44
N THR A 728 -2.55 42.34 -2.17
CA THR A 728 -1.97 41.52 -3.23
C THR A 728 -0.64 40.96 -2.78
N PHE A 729 -0.49 39.63 -2.81
CA PHE A 729 0.76 38.92 -2.53
C PHE A 729 1.38 38.39 -3.82
N HIS A 730 2.66 38.69 -4.04
CA HIS A 730 3.44 38.19 -5.16
C HIS A 730 4.31 37.01 -4.75
N VAL A 731 4.33 35.97 -5.60
CA VAL A 731 5.12 34.75 -5.39
C VAL A 731 6.03 34.53 -6.59
N SER A 732 7.32 34.24 -6.35
CA SER A 732 8.31 33.97 -7.40
C SER A 732 9.29 32.89 -6.93
N VAL A 733 9.72 32.00 -7.83
CA VAL A 733 10.77 31.00 -7.54
C VAL A 733 12.14 31.59 -7.17
N LYS A 734 12.30 32.91 -7.33
CA LYS A 734 13.48 33.69 -6.90
C LYS A 734 13.25 34.48 -5.60
N GLY A 735 12.07 34.38 -5.00
CA GLY A 735 11.68 35.11 -3.79
C GLY A 735 12.26 34.55 -2.50
N ASP A 736 11.78 35.05 -1.37
CA ASP A 736 12.13 34.59 -0.02
C ASP A 736 10.87 34.64 0.87
N ASN A 737 10.57 33.58 1.64
CA ASN A 737 9.39 33.55 2.50
C ASN A 737 9.44 34.52 3.69
N ARG A 738 10.61 35.10 3.98
CA ARG A 738 10.76 36.20 4.94
C ARG A 738 10.30 37.54 4.38
N ASN A 739 10.08 37.63 3.07
CA ASN A 739 9.61 38.85 2.44
C ASN A 739 8.15 39.16 2.81
N PRO A 740 7.73 40.44 2.72
CA PRO A 740 6.33 40.81 2.92
C PRO A 740 5.41 40.19 1.86
N GLY A 741 5.91 39.92 0.65
CA GLY A 741 5.13 39.43 -0.48
C GLY A 741 4.67 40.55 -1.41
N THR A 742 5.38 41.68 -1.47
CA THR A 742 5.13 42.74 -2.45
C THR A 742 5.76 42.39 -3.80
N ALA A 743 5.42 43.10 -4.87
CA ALA A 743 6.00 42.86 -6.21
C ALA A 743 7.54 42.91 -6.20
N ASP A 744 8.14 43.89 -5.51
CA ASP A 744 9.61 44.04 -5.40
C ASP A 744 10.26 43.01 -4.46
N LYS A 745 9.49 42.46 -3.51
CA LYS A 745 9.95 41.49 -2.52
C LYS A 745 8.94 40.34 -2.45
N PRO A 746 8.92 39.47 -3.47
CA PRO A 746 7.95 38.39 -3.55
C PRO A 746 8.30 37.28 -2.55
N LEU A 747 7.28 36.53 -2.15
CA LEU A 747 7.44 35.27 -1.41
C LEU A 747 8.04 34.20 -2.31
N LEU A 748 8.72 33.22 -1.72
CA LEU A 748 9.31 32.12 -2.49
C LEU A 748 8.25 31.09 -2.90
N ASP A 749 7.37 30.74 -1.97
CA ASP A 749 6.42 29.64 -2.14
C ASP A 749 4.95 30.08 -1.98
N ILE A 750 4.06 29.33 -2.62
CA ILE A 750 2.62 29.68 -2.70
C ILE A 750 1.94 29.37 -1.38
N SER A 751 2.40 28.33 -0.67
CA SER A 751 1.88 27.93 0.63
C SER A 751 2.02 29.05 1.69
N SER A 752 3.14 29.77 1.67
CA SER A 752 3.40 30.92 2.55
C SER A 752 2.48 32.09 2.23
N ALA A 753 2.19 32.34 0.95
CA ALA A 753 1.22 33.36 0.56
C ALA A 753 -0.20 32.98 1.00
N ALA A 754 -0.62 31.72 0.80
CA ALA A 754 -1.92 31.23 1.23
C ALA A 754 -2.13 31.41 2.75
N LEU A 755 -1.09 31.19 3.57
CA LEU A 755 -1.10 31.43 5.02
C LEU A 755 -1.09 32.91 5.42
N LYS A 756 -1.05 33.87 4.49
CA LYS A 756 -1.23 35.30 4.78
C LYS A 756 -2.58 35.83 4.34
N THR A 757 -3.32 35.05 3.53
CA THR A 757 -4.58 35.50 2.93
C THR A 757 -5.69 35.77 3.94
N ALA A 758 -6.55 36.73 3.61
CA ALA A 758 -7.79 37.13 4.26
C ALA A 758 -8.85 37.41 3.16
N PRO A 759 -10.14 37.54 3.50
CA PRO A 759 -11.19 37.80 2.50
C PRO A 759 -10.87 38.99 1.57
N GLY A 760 -10.89 38.73 0.27
CA GLY A 760 -10.64 39.71 -0.80
C GLY A 760 -9.23 39.76 -1.36
N ASP A 761 -8.28 39.05 -0.75
CA ASP A 761 -6.88 39.08 -1.21
C ASP A 761 -6.66 38.39 -2.56
N THR A 762 -5.59 38.80 -3.24
CA THR A 762 -5.10 38.18 -4.48
C THR A 762 -3.67 37.67 -4.31
N VAL A 763 -3.41 36.44 -4.74
CA VAL A 763 -2.06 35.85 -4.82
C VAL A 763 -1.66 35.76 -6.29
N VAL A 764 -0.73 36.62 -6.71
CA VAL A 764 -0.16 36.67 -8.06
C VAL A 764 1.08 35.80 -8.11
N ILE A 765 1.06 34.77 -8.94
CA ILE A 765 2.14 33.78 -9.06
C ILE A 765 2.90 34.04 -10.35
N HIS A 766 4.19 34.35 -10.23
CA HIS A 766 5.06 34.64 -11.36
C HIS A 766 5.62 33.37 -12.02
N GLU A 767 6.21 33.54 -13.20
CA GLU A 767 6.79 32.51 -14.04
C GLU A 767 7.72 31.59 -13.24
N GLY A 768 7.50 30.28 -13.37
CA GLY A 768 8.30 29.31 -12.65
C GLY A 768 7.70 27.91 -12.61
N VAL A 769 8.46 27.00 -12.00
CA VAL A 769 8.04 25.62 -11.74
C VAL A 769 7.94 25.43 -10.23
N TYR A 770 6.71 25.31 -9.74
CA TYR A 770 6.37 25.12 -8.33
C TYR A 770 6.07 23.64 -8.06
N ARG A 771 6.64 23.11 -6.97
CA ARG A 771 6.53 21.70 -6.58
C ARG A 771 5.92 21.60 -5.18
N GLU A 772 4.70 22.09 -5.07
CA GLU A 772 3.98 22.21 -3.79
C GLU A 772 2.61 21.54 -3.85
N SER A 773 2.12 21.14 -2.67
CA SER A 773 0.71 20.87 -2.44
C SER A 773 0.19 21.98 -1.54
N ILE A 774 -0.54 22.92 -2.13
CA ILE A 774 -1.05 24.13 -1.50
C ILE A 774 -2.36 23.80 -0.79
N LEU A 775 -2.45 24.22 0.47
CA LEU A 775 -3.70 24.24 1.21
C LEU A 775 -4.23 25.67 1.29
N VAL A 776 -5.53 25.84 1.07
CA VAL A 776 -6.21 27.11 1.29
C VAL A 776 -6.80 27.15 2.71
N PRO A 777 -6.27 28.00 3.62
CA PRO A 777 -6.63 27.98 5.03
C PRO A 777 -7.85 28.84 5.37
N VAL A 778 -8.27 29.78 4.52
CA VAL A 778 -9.38 30.69 4.85
C VAL A 778 -10.34 30.85 3.66
N SER A 779 -11.61 31.11 3.97
CA SER A 779 -12.61 31.47 2.96
C SER A 779 -12.53 32.95 2.59
N GLY A 780 -12.97 33.28 1.37
CA GLY A 780 -13.40 34.63 1.05
C GLY A 780 -14.83 34.90 1.55
N THR A 781 -15.41 36.02 1.15
CA THR A 781 -16.85 36.31 1.27
C THR A 781 -17.47 36.48 -0.11
N PRO A 782 -18.81 36.43 -0.26
CA PRO A 782 -19.46 36.60 -1.56
C PRO A 782 -19.06 37.88 -2.31
N ASP A 783 -18.76 38.96 -1.57
CA ASP A 783 -18.33 40.26 -2.06
C ASP A 783 -16.79 40.41 -2.15
N LYS A 784 -16.04 39.53 -1.48
CA LYS A 784 -14.57 39.56 -1.39
C LYS A 784 -13.99 38.14 -1.51
N PRO A 785 -14.08 37.51 -2.70
CA PRO A 785 -13.46 36.21 -2.92
C PRO A 785 -11.93 36.31 -2.81
N ILE A 786 -11.27 35.21 -2.46
CA ILE A 786 -9.80 35.10 -2.50
C ILE A 786 -9.39 34.54 -3.86
N THR A 787 -8.45 35.20 -4.52
CA THR A 787 -8.01 34.84 -5.87
C THR A 787 -6.57 34.34 -5.89
N TYR A 788 -6.33 33.21 -6.54
CA TYR A 788 -5.00 32.71 -6.89
C TYR A 788 -4.88 32.72 -8.41
N CYS A 789 -3.95 33.51 -8.96
CA CYS A 789 -3.80 33.62 -10.42
C CYS A 789 -2.34 33.63 -10.87
N GLY A 790 -2.10 33.09 -12.06
CA GLY A 790 -0.83 33.30 -12.75
C GLY A 790 -0.69 34.76 -13.18
N ALA A 791 0.53 35.30 -13.08
CA ALA A 791 0.82 36.66 -13.52
C ALA A 791 0.46 36.83 -15.01
N PRO A 792 -0.13 37.97 -15.40
CA PRO A 792 -0.57 38.22 -16.78
C PRO A 792 0.57 37.99 -17.80
N GLY A 793 0.33 37.16 -18.81
CA GLY A 793 1.31 36.81 -19.86
C GLY A 793 2.41 35.81 -19.43
N GLU A 794 2.49 35.45 -18.14
CA GLU A 794 3.53 34.56 -17.62
C GLU A 794 3.09 33.09 -17.58
N THR A 795 4.06 32.17 -17.66
CA THR A 795 3.79 30.72 -17.66
C THR A 795 4.10 30.10 -16.30
N VAL A 796 3.06 29.77 -15.54
CA VAL A 796 3.17 29.12 -14.22
C VAL A 796 2.94 27.61 -14.33
N TRP A 797 3.95 26.82 -13.94
CA TRP A 797 3.86 25.36 -13.87
C TRP A 797 3.78 24.86 -12.43
N PHE A 798 2.78 24.04 -12.14
CA PHE A 798 2.76 23.13 -11.00
C PHE A 798 3.25 21.76 -11.45
N ASP A 799 4.30 21.25 -10.84
CA ASP A 799 4.92 19.98 -11.19
C ASP A 799 4.77 18.99 -10.04
N GLY A 800 4.25 17.80 -10.33
CA GLY A 800 4.02 16.74 -9.35
C GLY A 800 5.29 16.05 -8.85
N ASN A 801 6.47 16.63 -9.13
CA ASN A 801 7.79 16.17 -8.70
C ASN A 801 8.03 14.70 -9.06
N ASN A 802 7.79 14.36 -10.33
CA ASN A 802 7.87 12.97 -10.82
C ASN A 802 6.96 12.03 -10.01
N ARG A 803 5.68 12.39 -9.95
CA ARG A 803 4.57 11.64 -9.36
C ARG A 803 4.62 11.46 -7.84
N GLN A 804 5.34 12.34 -7.15
CA GLN A 804 5.44 12.39 -5.69
C GLN A 804 4.29 13.20 -5.09
N LEU A 805 3.83 14.25 -5.77
CA LEU A 805 2.66 14.99 -5.35
C LEU A 805 1.41 14.45 -6.06
N CYS A 806 0.30 14.45 -5.35
CA CYS A 806 -1.00 13.99 -5.89
C CYS A 806 -2.05 15.09 -6.01
N ARG A 807 -1.67 16.33 -5.67
CA ARG A 807 -2.54 17.52 -5.65
C ARG A 807 -1.72 18.80 -5.81
N ALA A 808 -2.31 19.80 -6.45
CA ALA A 808 -1.80 21.16 -6.50
C ALA A 808 -2.49 22.01 -5.42
N PHE A 809 -3.83 22.09 -5.42
CA PHE A 809 -4.62 22.83 -4.43
C PHE A 809 -5.59 21.91 -3.69
N GLY A 810 -5.66 22.08 -2.36
CA GLY A 810 -6.67 21.45 -1.50
C GLY A 810 -7.41 22.48 -0.66
N ALA A 811 -8.74 22.47 -0.74
CA ALA A 811 -9.62 23.26 0.10
C ALA A 811 -10.68 22.35 0.76
N PHE A 812 -10.91 22.55 2.05
CA PHE A 812 -11.76 21.69 2.86
C PHE A 812 -12.70 22.56 3.69
N GLY A 813 -14.00 22.53 3.37
CA GLY A 813 -14.98 23.39 4.04
C GLY A 813 -14.75 24.88 3.79
N LYS A 814 -14.25 25.26 2.61
CA LYS A 814 -13.91 26.65 2.23
C LYS A 814 -14.86 27.22 1.20
N LYS A 815 -15.00 28.55 1.22
CA LYS A 815 -15.92 29.27 0.34
C LYS A 815 -15.26 30.42 -0.41
N HIS A 816 -15.87 30.80 -1.53
CA HIS A 816 -15.56 32.03 -2.28
C HIS A 816 -14.09 32.09 -2.72
N LEU A 817 -13.65 31.07 -3.47
CA LEU A 817 -12.28 30.94 -3.97
C LEU A 817 -12.23 31.00 -5.50
N ARG A 818 -11.18 31.60 -6.06
CA ARG A 818 -10.94 31.70 -7.51
C ARG A 818 -9.54 31.19 -7.83
N PHE A 819 -9.42 30.32 -8.82
CA PHE A 819 -8.16 29.74 -9.29
C PHE A 819 -8.05 29.91 -10.80
N ASP A 820 -6.97 30.52 -11.28
CA ASP A 820 -6.89 30.90 -12.68
C ASP A 820 -5.49 30.91 -13.29
N SER A 821 -5.40 30.50 -14.56
CA SER A 821 -4.19 30.59 -15.41
C SER A 821 -3.00 29.73 -14.95
N PHE A 822 -3.20 28.41 -14.87
CA PHE A 822 -2.18 27.46 -14.39
C PHE A 822 -1.90 26.32 -15.37
N ARG A 823 -0.64 25.87 -15.43
CA ARG A 823 -0.26 24.60 -16.10
C ARG A 823 0.17 23.56 -15.08
N LEU A 824 -0.25 22.31 -15.26
CA LEU A 824 0.03 21.21 -14.34
C LEU A 824 0.57 19.99 -15.07
N LYS A 825 1.56 19.30 -14.48
CA LYS A 825 2.12 18.06 -15.03
C LYS A 825 2.69 17.14 -13.96
N THR A 826 2.99 15.90 -14.35
CA THR A 826 3.78 14.92 -13.59
C THR A 826 3.22 14.55 -12.20
N PHE A 827 1.95 14.81 -11.89
CA PHE A 827 1.30 14.37 -10.65
C PHE A 827 0.99 12.87 -10.63
N GLY A 828 1.11 12.28 -9.43
CA GLY A 828 0.82 10.88 -9.15
C GLY A 828 -0.54 10.71 -8.47
N THR A 829 -1.01 9.46 -8.38
CA THR A 829 -2.18 9.13 -7.55
C THR A 829 -1.74 8.65 -6.18
N ALA A 830 -2.27 9.26 -5.12
CA ALA A 830 -2.24 8.75 -3.75
C ALA A 830 -3.32 7.68 -3.52
N LEU A 831 -3.56 7.31 -2.26
CA LEU A 831 -4.61 6.39 -1.85
C LEU A 831 -6.00 6.81 -2.33
N ILE A 832 -6.93 5.84 -2.33
CA ILE A 832 -8.34 6.04 -2.69
C ILE A 832 -8.88 7.23 -1.89
N ASN A 833 -9.46 8.21 -2.59
CA ASN A 833 -10.06 9.43 -2.04
C ASN A 833 -9.12 10.59 -1.63
N ALA A 834 -7.81 10.51 -1.90
CA ALA A 834 -6.85 11.59 -1.61
C ALA A 834 -6.12 12.15 -2.85
N SER A 835 -6.57 11.77 -4.05
CA SER A 835 -5.96 12.18 -5.33
C SER A 835 -6.85 13.13 -6.11
N GLY A 836 -6.28 14.20 -6.65
CA GLY A 836 -6.94 15.23 -7.45
C GLY A 836 -6.06 16.48 -7.47
N LEU A 837 -5.92 17.16 -8.61
CA LEU A 837 -5.11 18.38 -8.68
C LEU A 837 -5.74 19.51 -7.89
N PHE A 838 -7.06 19.68 -8.08
CA PHE A 838 -7.91 20.53 -7.27
C PHE A 838 -8.85 19.63 -6.46
N ILE A 839 -8.69 19.64 -5.14
CA ILE A 839 -9.53 18.89 -4.21
C ILE A 839 -10.39 19.87 -3.43
N PHE A 840 -11.71 19.80 -3.61
CA PHE A 840 -12.68 20.64 -2.90
C PHE A 840 -13.73 19.79 -2.20
N PHE A 841 -13.58 19.60 -0.89
CA PHE A 841 -14.52 18.79 -0.11
C PHE A 841 -15.28 19.67 0.89
N GLY A 842 -16.61 19.66 0.82
CA GLY A 842 -17.45 20.50 1.65
C GLY A 842 -17.42 21.99 1.28
N CYS A 843 -17.01 22.32 0.07
CA CYS A 843 -16.79 23.70 -0.37
C CYS A 843 -18.01 24.32 -1.03
N GLU A 844 -18.03 25.65 -1.13
CA GLU A 844 -19.11 26.42 -1.75
C GLU A 844 -18.55 27.59 -2.56
N ASP A 845 -19.12 27.87 -3.73
CA ASP A 845 -18.73 29.01 -4.59
C ASP A 845 -17.22 29.03 -4.89
N ILE A 846 -16.76 28.05 -5.67
CA ILE A 846 -15.38 27.97 -6.15
C ILE A 846 -15.37 27.97 -7.67
N ALA A 847 -14.54 28.82 -8.26
CA ALA A 847 -14.30 28.85 -9.70
C ALA A 847 -12.86 28.46 -10.03
N VAL A 848 -12.71 27.55 -11.01
CA VAL A 848 -11.43 27.18 -11.62
C VAL A 848 -11.51 27.49 -13.11
N SER A 849 -10.58 28.28 -13.63
CA SER A 849 -10.57 28.67 -15.04
C SER A 849 -9.17 28.66 -15.64
N ARG A 850 -9.10 28.43 -16.96
CA ARG A 850 -7.84 28.48 -17.72
C ARG A 850 -6.74 27.65 -17.09
N VAL A 851 -7.09 26.40 -16.79
CA VAL A 851 -6.15 25.41 -16.29
C VAL A 851 -5.79 24.41 -17.38
N PHE A 852 -4.50 24.17 -17.59
CA PHE A 852 -3.99 23.18 -18.51
C PHE A 852 -3.34 22.04 -17.73
N TYR A 853 -3.81 20.81 -17.91
CA TYR A 853 -3.25 19.64 -17.25
C TYR A 853 -2.76 18.59 -18.24
N ASP A 854 -1.45 18.36 -18.24
CA ASP A 854 -0.81 17.25 -18.91
C ASP A 854 -0.63 16.05 -17.97
N GLY A 855 -1.60 15.14 -18.00
CA GLY A 855 -1.59 13.89 -17.24
C GLY A 855 -0.72 12.78 -17.85
N ARG A 856 -0.09 13.00 -19.01
CA ARG A 856 0.79 12.01 -19.65
C ARG A 856 2.01 11.75 -18.76
N SER A 857 2.00 10.62 -18.05
CA SER A 857 3.11 10.19 -17.20
C SER A 857 3.14 8.66 -17.04
N PRO A 858 4.29 8.06 -16.63
CA PRO A 858 4.35 6.63 -16.35
C PRO A 858 3.49 6.25 -15.13
N GLY A 859 2.25 5.81 -15.33
CA GLY A 859 1.35 5.38 -14.24
C GLY A 859 -0.03 6.04 -14.28
N TYR A 860 -0.81 5.90 -13.21
CA TYR A 860 -2.09 6.61 -13.10
C TYR A 860 -1.87 8.05 -12.68
N SER A 861 -2.45 8.98 -13.42
CA SER A 861 -2.49 10.41 -13.18
C SER A 861 -3.79 10.77 -12.41
N PRO A 862 -3.75 11.69 -11.44
CA PRO A 862 -4.94 12.10 -10.69
C PRO A 862 -5.94 12.85 -11.59
N ALA A 863 -7.18 12.98 -11.12
CA ALA A 863 -8.19 13.85 -11.72
C ALA A 863 -7.74 15.31 -11.69
N LEU A 864 -8.12 16.10 -12.70
CA LEU A 864 -7.98 17.56 -12.67
C LEU A 864 -8.78 18.13 -11.50
N LEU A 865 -10.06 17.78 -11.42
CA LEU A 865 -10.98 18.28 -10.41
C LEU A 865 -11.64 17.13 -9.65
N HIS A 866 -11.55 17.16 -8.33
CA HIS A 866 -12.18 16.19 -7.45
C HIS A 866 -12.98 16.90 -6.35
N ILE A 867 -14.30 16.87 -6.49
CA ILE A 867 -15.23 17.57 -5.60
C ILE A 867 -16.10 16.59 -4.82
N ARG A 868 -16.34 16.91 -3.54
CA ARG A 868 -17.20 16.10 -2.67
C ARG A 868 -18.07 16.94 -1.78
N ASN A 869 -19.34 16.57 -1.60
CA ASN A 869 -20.23 17.25 -0.66
C ASN A 869 -20.18 18.79 -0.80
N SER A 870 -20.03 19.26 -2.04
CA SER A 870 -19.75 20.67 -2.35
C SER A 870 -20.85 21.26 -3.21
N LYS A 871 -20.93 22.58 -3.24
CA LYS A 871 -21.98 23.32 -3.91
C LYS A 871 -21.38 24.43 -4.78
N ASP A 872 -22.00 24.73 -5.92
CA ASP A 872 -21.66 25.90 -6.74
C ASP A 872 -20.17 25.92 -7.13
N ILE A 873 -19.72 24.86 -7.80
CA ILE A 873 -18.32 24.70 -8.24
C ILE A 873 -18.26 24.77 -9.77
N SER A 874 -17.40 25.62 -10.32
CA SER A 874 -17.22 25.75 -11.77
C SER A 874 -15.81 25.38 -12.24
N LEU A 875 -15.75 24.74 -13.42
CA LEU A 875 -14.54 24.55 -14.21
C LEU A 875 -14.82 25.07 -15.63
N LYS A 876 -14.11 26.13 -16.03
CA LYS A 876 -14.30 26.78 -17.32
C LYS A 876 -13.00 26.90 -18.13
N ASN A 877 -13.10 26.87 -19.46
CA ASN A 877 -11.99 27.20 -20.36
C ASN A 877 -10.68 26.44 -20.05
N SER A 878 -10.78 25.15 -19.69
CA SER A 878 -9.65 24.36 -19.22
C SER A 878 -9.38 23.12 -20.09
N VAL A 879 -8.14 22.65 -20.10
CA VAL A 879 -7.69 21.49 -20.89
C VAL A 879 -7.15 20.41 -19.97
N GLU A 880 -7.55 19.17 -20.20
CA GLU A 880 -6.99 17.99 -19.57
C GLU A 880 -6.55 16.95 -20.61
N ILE A 881 -5.42 16.30 -20.36
CA ILE A 881 -4.85 15.24 -21.22
C ILE A 881 -4.51 14.00 -20.39
N ASN A 882 -5.05 12.83 -20.74
CA ASN A 882 -4.59 11.52 -20.28
C ASN A 882 -4.48 11.33 -18.75
N SER A 883 -5.42 11.88 -17.99
CA SER A 883 -5.65 11.58 -16.58
C SER A 883 -6.29 10.20 -16.38
N MET A 884 -6.25 9.61 -15.17
CA MET A 884 -6.97 8.36 -14.89
C MET A 884 -8.48 8.54 -15.10
N GLY A 885 -9.06 9.56 -14.49
CA GLY A 885 -10.39 10.08 -14.79
C GLY A 885 -10.41 11.57 -14.53
N SER A 886 -10.87 12.37 -15.49
CA SER A 886 -10.55 13.80 -15.58
C SER A 886 -11.23 14.60 -14.48
N ILE A 887 -12.52 14.36 -14.25
CA ILE A 887 -13.34 15.10 -13.28
C ILE A 887 -14.14 14.10 -12.44
N ALA A 888 -14.08 14.24 -11.12
CA ALA A 888 -14.84 13.44 -10.17
C ALA A 888 -15.74 14.32 -9.31
N CYS A 889 -17.06 14.16 -9.46
CA CYS A 889 -18.09 14.89 -8.73
C CYS A 889 -18.88 13.92 -7.86
N ILE A 890 -18.77 14.00 -6.53
CA ILE A 890 -19.41 13.04 -5.62
C ILE A 890 -20.25 13.77 -4.58
N ASP A 891 -21.54 13.49 -4.54
CA ASP A 891 -22.50 14.10 -3.61
C ASP A 891 -22.45 15.64 -3.63
N SER A 892 -22.22 16.23 -4.80
CA SER A 892 -22.15 17.68 -5.02
C SER A 892 -23.27 18.15 -5.97
N THR A 893 -23.65 19.42 -5.90
CA THR A 893 -24.71 20.03 -6.71
C THR A 893 -24.33 21.45 -7.16
N GLY A 894 -25.00 22.01 -8.17
CA GLY A 894 -24.64 23.32 -8.73
C GLY A 894 -23.27 23.30 -9.42
N VAL A 895 -22.86 22.16 -9.96
CA VAL A 895 -21.55 22.03 -10.60
C VAL A 895 -21.66 22.45 -12.07
N VAL A 896 -20.77 23.32 -12.54
CA VAL A 896 -20.76 23.85 -13.92
C VAL A 896 -19.46 23.49 -14.61
N LEU A 897 -19.53 22.68 -15.65
CA LEU A 897 -18.39 22.23 -16.45
C LEU A 897 -18.60 22.70 -17.90
N GLU A 898 -18.00 23.84 -18.26
CA GLU A 898 -18.24 24.49 -19.54
C GLU A 898 -16.96 24.86 -20.28
N HIS A 899 -17.00 24.80 -21.62
CA HIS A 899 -15.89 25.26 -22.47
C HIS A 899 -14.55 24.54 -22.20
N ASN A 900 -14.60 23.28 -21.75
CA ASN A 900 -13.40 22.50 -21.44
C ASN A 900 -13.05 21.52 -22.56
N ILE A 901 -11.80 21.07 -22.57
CA ILE A 901 -11.32 20.01 -23.45
C ILE A 901 -10.81 18.84 -22.60
N LEU A 902 -11.48 17.70 -22.71
CA LEU A 902 -11.14 16.46 -22.00
C LEU A 902 -10.56 15.46 -23.02
N LYS A 903 -9.24 15.47 -23.18
CA LYS A 903 -8.53 14.67 -24.18
C LYS A 903 -8.00 13.36 -23.60
N MET A 904 -8.48 12.26 -24.16
CA MET A 904 -7.93 10.92 -23.99
C MET A 904 -7.82 10.47 -22.54
N ALA A 905 -8.86 10.69 -21.74
CA ALA A 905 -8.93 10.15 -20.38
C ALA A 905 -8.66 8.62 -20.39
N SER A 906 -7.98 8.13 -19.35
CA SER A 906 -7.62 6.72 -19.28
C SER A 906 -8.83 5.81 -19.16
N ILE A 907 -9.90 6.26 -18.50
CA ILE A 907 -11.13 5.47 -18.39
C ILE A 907 -12.42 6.28 -18.45
N TRP A 908 -12.54 7.42 -17.75
CA TRP A 908 -13.76 8.23 -17.72
C TRP A 908 -13.41 9.73 -17.66
N PRO A 909 -13.78 10.55 -18.64
CA PRO A 909 -13.72 12.00 -18.55
C PRO A 909 -14.51 12.57 -17.37
N LEU A 910 -15.74 12.08 -17.14
CA LEU A 910 -16.55 12.48 -16.00
C LEU A 910 -17.00 11.27 -15.18
N PHE A 911 -16.78 11.36 -13.87
CA PHE A 911 -17.32 10.44 -12.87
C PHE A 911 -18.21 11.21 -11.90
N ALA A 912 -19.51 10.97 -11.96
CA ALA A 912 -20.53 11.64 -11.16
C ALA A 912 -21.24 10.65 -10.21
N MET A 913 -21.34 10.98 -8.95
CA MET A 913 -22.16 10.28 -7.96
C MET A 913 -22.97 11.29 -7.18
N GLY A 914 -24.23 10.98 -6.89
CA GLY A 914 -25.09 11.89 -6.15
C GLY A 914 -26.51 11.37 -6.06
N LYS A 915 -27.35 12.16 -5.37
CA LYS A 915 -28.79 11.96 -5.29
C LYS A 915 -29.48 12.51 -6.55
N GLU A 916 -30.77 12.23 -6.71
CA GLU A 916 -31.53 12.65 -7.91
C GLU A 916 -31.73 14.16 -8.03
N ASP A 917 -31.71 14.89 -6.92
CA ASP A 917 -31.86 16.35 -6.84
C ASP A 917 -30.53 17.12 -7.00
N HIS A 918 -29.42 16.41 -7.13
CA HIS A 918 -28.13 17.02 -7.43
C HIS A 918 -28.03 17.36 -8.92
N SER A 919 -27.44 18.51 -9.26
CA SER A 919 -27.26 18.95 -10.64
C SER A 919 -25.79 19.16 -11.01
N ILE A 920 -25.39 18.60 -12.15
CA ILE A 920 -24.09 18.81 -12.78
C ILE A 920 -24.32 19.22 -14.22
N ARG A 921 -24.10 20.50 -14.54
CA ARG A 921 -24.17 21.02 -15.90
C ARG A 921 -22.88 20.67 -16.65
N PHE A 922 -23.00 20.03 -17.80
CA PHE A 922 -21.88 19.59 -18.64
C PHE A 922 -22.14 20.02 -20.09
N ALA A 923 -21.62 21.18 -20.48
CA ALA A 923 -21.99 21.82 -21.74
C ALA A 923 -20.83 22.48 -22.47
N TYR A 924 -20.93 22.59 -23.80
CA TYR A 924 -19.95 23.28 -24.63
C TYR A 924 -18.52 22.74 -24.50
N ASN A 925 -18.35 21.48 -24.07
CA ASN A 925 -17.06 20.84 -23.93
C ASN A 925 -16.68 20.06 -25.21
N ILE A 926 -15.38 19.91 -25.44
CA ILE A 926 -14.86 18.91 -26.40
C ILE A 926 -14.39 17.70 -25.60
N VAL A 927 -14.94 16.52 -25.89
CA VAL A 927 -14.57 15.27 -25.24
C VAL A 927 -14.09 14.28 -26.29
N THR A 928 -12.83 13.86 -26.19
CA THR A 928 -12.32 12.80 -27.08
C THR A 928 -12.55 11.42 -26.46
N ASP A 929 -12.41 10.37 -27.25
CA ASP A 929 -12.54 9.00 -26.74
C ASP A 929 -11.47 8.66 -25.68
N ASN A 930 -11.76 7.66 -24.86
CA ASN A 930 -10.84 7.05 -23.90
C ASN A 930 -9.63 6.41 -24.60
N LEU A 931 -8.70 5.83 -23.83
CA LEU A 931 -7.68 4.93 -24.40
C LEU A 931 -8.29 3.85 -25.29
N ARG A 932 -7.59 3.46 -26.37
CA ARG A 932 -8.01 2.43 -27.35
C ARG A 932 -8.60 1.16 -26.70
N ALA A 933 -7.96 0.67 -25.64
CA ALA A 933 -8.41 -0.53 -24.91
C ALA A 933 -9.66 -0.33 -24.03
N LYS A 934 -10.10 0.93 -23.85
CA LYS A 934 -11.13 1.39 -22.91
C LYS A 934 -12.35 2.01 -23.59
N THR A 935 -12.44 1.93 -24.92
CA THR A 935 -13.59 2.39 -25.70
C THR A 935 -14.89 1.61 -25.43
N SER A 936 -14.83 0.48 -24.70
CA SER A 936 -16.02 -0.19 -24.17
C SER A 936 -16.60 0.47 -22.91
N GLU A 937 -15.86 1.36 -22.25
CA GLU A 937 -16.34 2.12 -21.10
C GLU A 937 -17.03 3.42 -21.55
N PRO A 938 -18.10 3.86 -20.86
CA PRO A 938 -18.76 5.12 -21.16
C PRO A 938 -17.84 6.31 -20.85
N LEU A 939 -18.06 7.45 -21.51
CA LEU A 939 -17.32 8.68 -21.23
C LEU A 939 -17.85 9.40 -19.97
N LEU A 940 -19.17 9.39 -19.79
CA LEU A 940 -19.87 9.97 -18.65
C LEU A 940 -20.38 8.84 -17.76
N LYS A 941 -19.72 8.65 -16.62
CA LYS A 941 -20.10 7.65 -15.62
C LYS A 941 -20.91 8.32 -14.52
N MET A 942 -22.13 7.86 -14.25
CA MET A 942 -23.04 8.48 -13.28
C MET A 942 -23.79 7.49 -12.38
N THR A 943 -24.43 7.95 -11.30
CA THR A 943 -25.33 7.10 -10.50
C THR A 943 -26.69 6.91 -11.20
N HIS A 944 -27.26 7.98 -11.74
CA HIS A 944 -28.55 7.99 -12.46
C HIS A 944 -28.52 8.99 -13.63
N PRO A 945 -29.22 8.75 -14.76
CA PRO A 945 -29.21 9.63 -15.94
C PRO A 945 -29.49 11.12 -15.72
N LYS A 946 -30.35 11.47 -14.77
CA LYS A 946 -30.74 12.86 -14.44
C LYS A 946 -29.68 13.67 -13.68
N LEU A 947 -28.65 13.02 -13.15
CA LEU A 947 -27.61 13.69 -12.33
C LEU A 947 -26.75 14.66 -13.17
N VAL A 948 -26.55 14.34 -14.44
CA VAL A 948 -25.73 15.14 -15.35
C VAL A 948 -26.66 15.80 -16.36
N ASP A 949 -26.67 17.12 -16.40
CA ASP A 949 -27.29 17.88 -17.47
C ASP A 949 -26.29 18.11 -18.61
N GLU A 950 -26.13 17.08 -19.43
CA GLU A 950 -25.32 17.06 -20.66
C GLU A 950 -26.10 17.66 -21.86
N PHE A 951 -25.53 18.65 -22.55
CA PHE A 951 -26.02 19.18 -23.85
C PHE A 951 -24.94 20.00 -24.58
N SER A 952 -25.08 20.21 -25.89
CA SER A 952 -24.23 21.08 -26.73
C SER A 952 -22.71 20.83 -26.62
N ASN A 953 -22.28 19.59 -26.40
CA ASN A 953 -20.87 19.17 -26.41
C ASN A 953 -20.45 18.63 -27.78
N LEU A 954 -19.14 18.51 -28.02
CA LEU A 954 -18.59 17.83 -29.19
C LEU A 954 -17.85 16.57 -28.75
N TYR A 955 -18.30 15.41 -29.24
CA TYR A 955 -17.67 14.12 -29.03
C TYR A 955 -16.80 13.73 -30.23
N PHE A 956 -15.51 13.51 -29.99
CA PHE A 956 -14.60 12.97 -31.01
C PHE A 956 -14.23 11.53 -30.65
N THR A 957 -14.88 10.56 -31.28
CA THR A 957 -14.88 9.14 -30.84
C THR A 957 -14.30 8.18 -31.88
N ARG A 958 -13.78 7.03 -31.43
CA ARG A 958 -13.24 5.98 -32.32
C ARG A 958 -14.33 5.13 -32.94
N LEU A 959 -15.46 5.02 -32.26
CA LEU A 959 -16.65 4.34 -32.75
C LEU A 959 -17.68 5.40 -33.17
N PRO A 960 -18.51 5.09 -34.17
CA PRO A 960 -19.57 6.00 -34.60
C PRO A 960 -20.65 6.13 -33.52
N GLU A 961 -21.43 7.21 -33.62
CA GLU A 961 -22.41 7.66 -32.62
C GLU A 961 -23.40 6.55 -32.22
N GLU A 962 -23.82 5.75 -33.19
CA GLU A 962 -24.89 4.75 -33.03
C GLU A 962 -24.46 3.57 -32.15
N ILE A 963 -23.16 3.39 -31.91
CA ILE A 963 -22.62 2.26 -31.13
C ILE A 963 -21.66 2.69 -30.01
N ARG A 964 -21.26 3.96 -29.94
CA ARG A 964 -20.38 4.44 -28.87
C ARG A 964 -21.18 4.74 -27.61
N PHE A 965 -20.85 4.05 -26.50
CA PHE A 965 -21.44 4.37 -25.20
C PHE A 965 -20.95 5.73 -24.69
N ILE A 966 -21.80 6.76 -24.67
CA ILE A 966 -21.43 8.06 -24.10
C ILE A 966 -21.70 8.06 -22.60
N ALA A 967 -22.85 7.57 -22.17
CA ALA A 967 -23.26 7.57 -20.76
C ALA A 967 -23.36 6.15 -20.19
N GLY A 968 -23.25 6.03 -18.86
CA GLY A 968 -23.52 4.76 -18.20
C GLY A 968 -23.51 4.86 -16.68
N THR A 969 -24.07 3.84 -16.02
CA THR A 969 -24.13 3.78 -14.56
C THR A 969 -22.95 3.05 -13.94
N HIS A 970 -22.67 3.35 -12.67
CA HIS A 970 -21.78 2.52 -11.85
C HIS A 970 -22.19 1.04 -11.85
N ALA A 971 -23.50 0.76 -11.86
CA ALA A 971 -24.04 -0.60 -11.93
C ALA A 971 -23.83 -1.30 -13.29
N GLY A 972 -23.18 -0.66 -14.27
CA GLY A 972 -22.74 -1.31 -15.51
C GLY A 972 -23.71 -1.20 -16.68
N ARG A 973 -24.84 -0.46 -16.53
CA ARG A 973 -25.66 -0.08 -17.69
C ARG A 973 -24.90 0.97 -18.52
N LYS A 974 -24.99 0.89 -19.84
CA LYS A 974 -24.27 1.75 -20.78
C LYS A 974 -25.22 2.13 -21.91
N TRP A 975 -25.10 3.35 -22.41
CA TRP A 975 -26.01 3.95 -23.37
C TRP A 975 -25.25 4.79 -24.39
N THR A 976 -25.69 4.71 -25.64
CA THR A 976 -25.39 5.73 -26.66
C THR A 976 -25.97 7.07 -26.24
N LEU A 977 -25.61 8.15 -26.95
CA LEU A 977 -26.11 9.48 -26.63
C LEU A 977 -27.64 9.57 -26.79
N ALA A 978 -28.17 9.08 -27.91
CA ALA A 978 -29.61 9.05 -28.19
C ALA A 978 -30.40 8.26 -27.14
N GLU A 979 -29.89 7.11 -26.71
CA GLU A 979 -30.51 6.32 -25.63
C GLU A 979 -30.51 7.07 -24.30
N TYR A 980 -29.41 7.75 -23.99
CA TYR A 980 -29.29 8.55 -22.78
C TYR A 980 -30.29 9.72 -22.75
N TYR A 981 -30.47 10.44 -23.86
CA TYR A 981 -31.46 11.52 -23.99
C TYR A 981 -32.90 11.06 -23.78
N ARG A 982 -33.28 9.93 -24.40
CA ARG A 982 -34.58 9.30 -24.15
C ARG A 982 -34.79 8.92 -22.68
N LEU A 983 -33.75 8.44 -22.00
CA LEU A 983 -33.83 8.09 -20.57
C LEU A 983 -33.84 9.30 -19.64
N ALA A 984 -33.13 10.36 -20.01
CA ALA A 984 -33.08 11.61 -19.27
C ALA A 984 -34.32 12.48 -19.51
N GLY A 985 -35.08 12.23 -20.59
CA GLY A 985 -36.27 12.99 -20.97
C GLY A 985 -35.93 14.37 -21.51
N LYS A 986 -34.89 14.47 -22.35
CA LYS A 986 -34.42 15.73 -22.93
C LYS A 986 -33.99 15.55 -24.37
N ASP A 987 -34.06 16.62 -25.15
CA ASP A 987 -33.42 16.74 -26.45
C ASP A 987 -32.12 17.53 -26.24
N GLY A 988 -30.97 16.93 -26.53
CA GLY A 988 -29.69 17.61 -26.41
C GLY A 988 -29.21 18.18 -27.74
N GLY A 989 -28.16 19.01 -27.69
CA GLY A 989 -27.53 19.64 -28.86
C GLY A 989 -26.12 19.15 -29.17
N SER A 990 -25.69 18.03 -28.56
CA SER A 990 -24.31 17.56 -28.71
C SER A 990 -24.07 16.90 -30.07
N ILE A 991 -22.87 17.06 -30.62
CA ILE A 991 -22.50 16.62 -31.98
C ILE A 991 -21.29 15.69 -31.97
N PHE A 992 -21.16 14.85 -33.00
CA PHE A 992 -19.98 14.03 -33.25
C PHE A 992 -19.17 14.60 -34.41
N ALA A 993 -17.95 15.08 -34.13
CA ALA A 993 -17.10 15.70 -35.15
C ALA A 993 -15.62 15.65 -34.76
N ASN A 994 -14.73 15.89 -35.75
CA ASN A 994 -13.34 16.21 -35.47
C ASN A 994 -13.24 17.68 -35.03
N PRO A 995 -12.65 18.00 -33.87
CA PRO A 995 -12.53 19.37 -33.42
C PRO A 995 -11.52 20.21 -34.24
N ASN A 996 -10.68 19.60 -35.07
CA ASN A 996 -9.64 20.26 -35.89
C ASN A 996 -8.61 21.08 -35.10
N PHE A 997 -8.30 20.71 -33.85
CA PHE A 997 -7.20 21.32 -33.12
C PHE A 997 -5.86 20.61 -33.39
N LYS A 998 -4.74 21.33 -33.31
CA LYS A 998 -3.38 20.83 -33.66
C LYS A 998 -2.92 19.66 -32.80
N ALA A 999 -3.34 19.60 -31.55
CA ALA A 999 -3.00 18.54 -30.61
C ALA A 999 -3.69 17.19 -30.91
N MET A 1000 -4.67 17.13 -31.84
CA MET A 1000 -5.30 15.89 -32.29
C MET A 1000 -5.90 15.97 -33.70
N PRO A 1001 -5.10 16.14 -34.77
CA PRO A 1001 -5.61 16.18 -36.14
C PRO A 1001 -6.37 14.92 -36.57
N LYS A 1002 -6.02 13.71 -36.07
CA LYS A 1002 -6.68 12.47 -36.47
C LYS A 1002 -6.68 11.38 -35.39
N MET A 1003 -7.72 10.56 -35.39
CA MET A 1003 -7.86 9.41 -34.49
C MET A 1003 -8.12 8.12 -35.27
N LEU A 1004 -7.66 6.98 -34.74
CA LEU A 1004 -8.07 5.68 -35.26
C LEU A 1004 -9.58 5.50 -35.07
N THR A 1005 -10.27 5.05 -36.10
CA THR A 1005 -11.69 4.75 -36.05
C THR A 1005 -11.98 3.30 -36.42
N TRP A 1006 -13.08 2.77 -35.90
CA TRP A 1006 -13.67 1.50 -36.28
C TRP A 1006 -15.12 1.70 -36.65
N LYS A 1007 -15.57 1.03 -37.70
CA LYS A 1007 -16.97 1.07 -38.14
C LYS A 1007 -17.87 0.15 -37.32
N SER A 1008 -17.29 -0.83 -36.61
CA SER A 1008 -18.04 -1.78 -35.80
C SER A 1008 -17.27 -2.29 -34.58
N MET A 1009 -17.99 -2.87 -33.62
CA MET A 1009 -17.40 -3.60 -32.50
C MET A 1009 -16.62 -4.85 -32.94
N ALA A 1010 -16.96 -5.44 -34.09
CA ALA A 1010 -16.24 -6.56 -34.67
C ALA A 1010 -14.85 -6.14 -35.18
N GLU A 1011 -14.77 -5.03 -35.92
CA GLU A 1011 -13.49 -4.44 -36.35
C GLU A 1011 -12.59 -4.13 -35.16
N ARG A 1012 -13.16 -3.50 -34.12
CA ARG A 1012 -12.47 -3.28 -32.85
C ARG A 1012 -11.97 -4.59 -32.24
N ALA A 1013 -12.80 -5.63 -32.17
CA ALA A 1013 -12.41 -6.91 -31.57
C ALA A 1013 -11.26 -7.60 -32.32
N VAL A 1014 -11.28 -7.57 -33.66
CA VAL A 1014 -10.18 -8.05 -34.50
C VAL A 1014 -8.90 -7.26 -34.24
N ASP A 1015 -9.01 -5.94 -34.19
CA ASP A 1015 -7.90 -5.05 -33.90
C ASP A 1015 -7.28 -5.30 -32.51
N MET A 1016 -8.11 -5.54 -31.49
CA MET A 1016 -7.67 -5.86 -30.12
C MET A 1016 -6.96 -7.22 -30.01
N LYS A 1017 -7.22 -8.17 -30.91
CA LYS A 1017 -6.56 -9.49 -30.95
C LYS A 1017 -5.14 -9.44 -31.50
N LYS A 1018 -4.76 -8.37 -32.23
CA LYS A 1018 -3.39 -8.19 -32.78
C LYS A 1018 -2.31 -8.00 -31.70
N GLY A 1019 -2.68 -8.03 -30.42
CA GLY A 1019 -1.79 -7.86 -29.29
C GLY A 1019 -1.54 -6.38 -29.00
N LEU A 1020 -1.91 -5.94 -27.79
CA LEU A 1020 -1.57 -4.61 -27.30
C LEU A 1020 -0.38 -4.74 -26.36
N SER A 1021 0.82 -4.38 -26.81
CA SER A 1021 1.91 -4.18 -25.85
C SER A 1021 1.58 -2.96 -24.99
N PHE A 1022 1.91 -3.01 -23.68
CA PHE A 1022 1.57 -1.92 -22.75
C PHE A 1022 2.20 -0.57 -23.18
N GLY A 1023 3.34 -0.63 -23.88
CA GLY A 1023 4.01 0.53 -24.48
C GLY A 1023 3.29 1.14 -25.69
N HIS A 1024 2.37 0.42 -26.35
CA HIS A 1024 1.58 0.89 -27.50
C HIS A 1024 0.23 1.49 -27.09
N LYS A 1025 -0.05 1.58 -25.78
CA LYS A 1025 -1.32 2.10 -25.24
C LYS A 1025 -1.57 3.58 -25.51
N VAL A 1026 -0.56 4.29 -26.00
CA VAL A 1026 -0.54 5.76 -26.07
C VAL A 1026 -0.77 6.28 -27.49
N ASN A 1027 -0.54 5.48 -28.54
CA ASN A 1027 -0.44 6.06 -29.88
C ASN A 1027 -1.55 5.54 -30.82
N ASP A 1028 -2.51 6.42 -31.10
CA ASP A 1028 -2.74 6.77 -32.51
C ASP A 1028 -1.62 7.74 -32.96
N TYR A 1029 -1.59 8.12 -34.23
CA TYR A 1029 -0.52 8.80 -35.00
C TYR A 1029 0.13 10.09 -34.44
N GLU A 1030 0.05 10.42 -33.15
CA GLU A 1030 0.25 11.77 -32.63
C GLU A 1030 1.20 11.94 -31.46
N ASP A 1031 1.54 10.90 -30.70
CA ASP A 1031 2.46 11.12 -29.58
C ASP A 1031 3.90 10.97 -30.07
N GLY A 1032 4.43 12.10 -30.54
CA GLY A 1032 5.83 12.39 -30.86
C GLY A 1032 6.74 12.15 -29.65
N ARG A 1033 6.88 10.87 -29.26
CA ARG A 1033 8.05 10.41 -28.55
C ARG A 1033 9.23 10.77 -29.44
N ASP A 1034 10.21 11.45 -28.87
CA ASP A 1034 11.53 11.46 -29.48
C ASP A 1034 11.92 9.97 -29.72
N PRO A 1035 12.14 9.54 -30.98
CA PRO A 1035 12.52 8.16 -31.27
C PRO A 1035 13.79 7.72 -30.52
N LYS A 1036 14.61 8.70 -30.07
CA LYS A 1036 15.83 8.49 -29.30
C LYS A 1036 15.61 8.50 -27.78
N ASN A 1037 14.43 8.87 -27.29
CA ASN A 1037 14.14 8.95 -25.87
C ASN A 1037 12.68 8.63 -25.56
N SER A 1038 12.42 7.39 -25.14
CA SER A 1038 11.08 6.88 -24.80
C SER A 1038 10.39 7.59 -23.62
N ALA A 1039 11.01 8.61 -23.02
CA ALA A 1039 10.54 9.29 -21.81
C ALA A 1039 10.06 10.74 -22.02
N ARG A 1040 10.12 11.33 -23.22
CA ARG A 1040 9.68 12.72 -23.44
C ARG A 1040 8.58 12.83 -24.50
N PHE A 1041 7.47 13.45 -24.10
CA PHE A 1041 6.36 13.84 -24.96
C PHE A 1041 6.57 15.26 -25.50
N HIS A 1042 6.00 15.58 -26.66
CA HIS A 1042 5.85 16.96 -27.10
C HIS A 1042 5.10 17.78 -26.03
N VAL A 1043 5.58 18.98 -25.70
CA VAL A 1043 4.97 19.85 -24.68
C VAL A 1043 3.85 20.65 -25.35
N TRP A 1044 2.61 20.36 -24.97
CA TRP A 1044 1.43 21.07 -25.46
C TRP A 1044 1.06 22.25 -24.54
N ASP A 1045 0.36 23.24 -25.09
CA ASP A 1045 -0.28 24.34 -24.34
C ASP A 1045 -1.64 24.71 -24.99
N PHE A 1046 -2.41 25.63 -24.40
CA PHE A 1046 -3.75 26.03 -24.86
C PHE A 1046 -3.83 26.35 -26.35
N LYS A 1047 -2.78 26.98 -26.92
CA LYS A 1047 -2.71 27.35 -28.35
C LYS A 1047 -2.90 26.16 -29.30
N ASP A 1048 -2.57 24.95 -28.85
CA ASP A 1048 -2.62 23.73 -29.65
C ASP A 1048 -4.02 23.07 -29.62
N PHE A 1049 -4.91 23.61 -28.79
CA PHE A 1049 -6.23 23.09 -28.50
C PHE A 1049 -7.39 23.99 -28.97
N PHE A 1050 -7.10 25.17 -29.50
CA PHE A 1050 -8.11 25.94 -30.23
C PHE A 1050 -8.51 25.22 -31.51
N ALA A 1051 -9.83 25.06 -31.71
CA ALA A 1051 -10.40 24.50 -32.93
C ALA A 1051 -10.23 25.47 -34.10
N ASP A 1052 -9.84 24.94 -35.26
CA ASP A 1052 -9.71 25.72 -36.50
C ASP A 1052 -10.50 25.07 -37.67
N PRO A 1053 -11.62 25.66 -38.13
CA PRO A 1053 -12.27 26.85 -37.57
C PRO A 1053 -12.92 26.57 -36.20
N VAL A 1054 -13.21 27.64 -35.46
CA VAL A 1054 -13.91 27.57 -34.16
C VAL A 1054 -15.23 26.81 -34.32
N ARG A 1055 -15.46 25.82 -33.45
CA ARG A 1055 -16.67 25.01 -33.46
C ARG A 1055 -17.80 25.69 -32.70
N LYS A 1056 -19.02 25.59 -33.23
CA LYS A 1056 -20.24 26.11 -32.60
C LYS A 1056 -21.26 24.99 -32.42
N ALA A 1057 -22.01 25.06 -31.32
CA ALA A 1057 -23.17 24.21 -31.07
C ALA A 1057 -24.35 24.65 -31.95
N PRO A 1058 -25.39 23.80 -32.07
CA PRO A 1058 -26.62 24.17 -32.78
C PRO A 1058 -27.28 25.45 -32.26
N ASP A 1059 -27.09 25.76 -30.98
CA ASP A 1059 -27.55 27.00 -30.33
C ASP A 1059 -26.68 28.24 -30.61
N GLY A 1060 -25.58 28.08 -31.37
CA GLY A 1060 -24.68 29.16 -31.77
C GLY A 1060 -23.51 29.44 -30.82
N ASN A 1061 -23.49 28.85 -29.62
CA ASN A 1061 -22.39 29.04 -28.66
C ASN A 1061 -21.11 28.31 -29.10
N ILE A 1062 -19.95 28.82 -28.68
CA ILE A 1062 -18.65 28.21 -28.96
C ILE A 1062 -18.51 26.88 -28.18
N ILE A 1063 -18.06 25.81 -28.84
CA ILE A 1063 -17.71 24.55 -28.19
C ILE A 1063 -16.19 24.47 -28.00
N GLY A 1064 -15.74 24.08 -26.82
CA GLY A 1064 -14.34 24.06 -26.42
C GLY A 1064 -13.91 25.40 -25.86
N LEU A 1065 -12.62 25.74 -25.99
CA LEU A 1065 -12.05 26.96 -25.43
C LEU A 1065 -12.59 28.21 -26.14
N GLU A 1066 -13.01 29.20 -25.35
CA GLU A 1066 -13.44 30.50 -25.85
C GLU A 1066 -12.23 31.42 -26.09
N PRO A 1067 -11.93 31.84 -27.33
CA PRO A 1067 -10.74 32.67 -27.59
C PRO A 1067 -10.70 33.99 -26.81
N GLU A 1068 -11.86 34.62 -26.60
CA GLU A 1068 -11.96 35.88 -25.85
C GLU A 1068 -11.57 35.72 -24.38
N ALA A 1069 -11.82 34.54 -23.77
CA ALA A 1069 -11.42 34.26 -22.39
C ALA A 1069 -9.89 34.30 -22.20
N PHE A 1070 -9.11 34.31 -23.28
CA PHE A 1070 -7.64 34.38 -23.25
C PHE A 1070 -7.09 35.74 -23.73
N LYS A 1071 -7.95 36.69 -24.15
CA LYS A 1071 -7.54 38.05 -24.55
C LYS A 1071 -7.53 39.01 -23.34
N GLY A 1072 -6.63 40.00 -23.32
CA GLY A 1072 -6.60 41.04 -22.27
C GLY A 1072 -5.73 40.74 -21.03
N PHE A 1073 -5.09 39.58 -20.98
CA PHE A 1073 -4.24 39.13 -19.86
C PHE A 1073 -2.85 39.77 -19.83
N SER A 1074 -2.74 41.07 -20.08
CA SER A 1074 -1.46 41.80 -20.11
C SER A 1074 -1.42 43.03 -19.18
N ASP A 1075 -2.50 43.34 -18.45
CA ASP A 1075 -2.61 44.58 -17.67
C ASP A 1075 -3.22 44.33 -16.27
N LEU A 1076 -2.40 44.41 -15.23
CA LEU A 1076 -2.82 44.29 -13.83
C LEU A 1076 -3.72 45.45 -13.38
N SER A 1077 -3.68 46.61 -14.04
CA SER A 1077 -4.37 47.83 -13.60
C SER A 1077 -5.86 47.87 -13.99
N LYS A 1078 -6.30 47.04 -14.94
CA LYS A 1078 -7.69 46.99 -15.43
C LYS A 1078 -8.53 45.86 -14.83
N THR A 1079 -7.94 44.99 -14.02
CA THR A 1079 -8.54 43.68 -13.73
C THR A 1079 -9.09 43.52 -12.31
N GLU A 1080 -8.80 44.39 -11.34
CA GLU A 1080 -9.36 44.30 -9.96
C GLU A 1080 -10.89 44.20 -9.90
N GLY A 1081 -11.61 44.79 -10.87
CA GLY A 1081 -13.07 44.69 -11.01
C GLY A 1081 -13.56 43.45 -11.79
N GLU A 1082 -12.77 42.95 -12.75
CA GLU A 1082 -13.12 41.77 -13.56
C GLU A 1082 -12.90 40.46 -12.78
N TRP A 1083 -11.87 40.38 -11.93
CA TRP A 1083 -11.67 39.21 -11.05
C TRP A 1083 -12.82 38.98 -10.06
N ARG A 1084 -13.52 40.07 -9.67
CA ARG A 1084 -14.66 40.04 -8.74
C ARG A 1084 -15.99 39.64 -9.40
N THR A 1085 -16.08 39.67 -10.73
CA THR A 1085 -17.32 39.47 -11.48
C THR A 1085 -17.42 38.11 -12.19
N PHE A 1086 -16.39 37.25 -12.11
CA PHE A 1086 -16.50 35.86 -12.54
C PHE A 1086 -17.47 35.07 -11.63
N LYS A 1087 -18.72 34.94 -12.10
CA LYS A 1087 -19.74 34.00 -11.62
C LYS A 1087 -19.87 32.78 -12.54
#